data_AF-A0A9E4GRE4-F1
#
_entry.id   AF-A0A9E4GRE4-F1
#
_cell.length_a   1.000
_cell.length_b   1.000
_cell.length_c   1.000
_cell.angle_alpha   90.00
_cell.angle_beta   90.00
_cell.angle_gamma   90.00
#
_symmetry.space_group_name_H-M   'P 1'
#
loop_
_entity.id
_entity.type
_entity.pdbx_description
1 polymer ?
#
loop_
_entity_poly.entity_id
_entity_poly.type
_entity_poly.pdbx_seq_one_letter_code
_entity_poly.pdbx_strand_id
1 'polypeptide(L)'
;MNGKSAQREEGPSETQSDALWQETPPAVSEGPGAGADAVGPAPRSLAPLPGSSRQQTLSLGLFPGAGERDLLACAWYEAPGELRREFIWLERQILQQAAGNLLPLAARVRQDGQAPAASPWPAEARRECLQTLLQRHDGELATLLQMLAAALDERGLLLDGEERSTRNRLALVQGLMALLPADARHLLGFASNVNEISEGAPAILFSDASLYSTRWRVSDELSLPALPGGHYLALLAQWWVGDLDRLLAAIDGLGPFPAGSDLATGLDQLARHFEFTESMRSGAELAADDIKNYLNSGAPLPSPLLPNVMHRLLQTALDQRDSEAARLVAIQMDADPTLDARLGTTLAAGLPTRPDAVYVFARAQLAAAGDAAPRWRQRLQAAALCSLQVAICEADAATVINWLRLIALEPEHYELSAILHNGLLAARQRAHDDGEIALQLLELAVHHAPDTLEELLADKILLGSLPDNIGLVLRDHAGDPLLTLQRRGPEFFLVAVAQATAARVAGAISSAVLEQLWLLYRGEHHSLLPDRFQPEAIVKELLEQGPAWLPASALGNIGALLLADGRDALFLEFAARLAQEDMLAGILPDAAHRSQRSSVDLVKVFGQLPKDSPHQINVDSNLALLRMRAWDREALPLAEMLARQLQREDSLRIGDESLWQLLEYAGTTRSEMVARIAGRRLFQTRCTSVSEPQLTALLLRLQEVLDWSPVLQLQLTNWWRAWTRTLSMADLTHLDEILAASRPLLRKREIVQTILAFRRMLGADNMQEFAARVDTVFELLQHLSLAFDPRNNEPGGFDAETFRAELAANGEEMSQNARAVLAHDLRELAQLIGIMGDRRSHNTLVRPNIERQLLAGEHAPESAVDALKWIAAWLEHSQRAAQNEGESPRTNADD
;
A
#
# COMPACT_ATOMS: atom_id res chain seq x y z
N MET A 1 18.13 25.00 -4.07
CA MET A 1 17.56 25.43 -5.36
C MET A 1 16.10 25.00 -5.38
N ASN A 2 15.22 25.96 -5.65
CA ASN A 2 13.76 25.88 -5.56
C ASN A 2 13.15 24.97 -6.63
N GLY A 3 12.00 24.36 -6.31
CA GLY A 3 11.09 23.76 -7.28
C GLY A 3 9.88 23.12 -6.62
N LYS A 4 8.83 23.91 -6.35
CA LYS A 4 7.50 23.40 -5.97
C LYS A 4 6.58 23.51 -7.19
N SER A 5 6.04 22.36 -7.58
CA SER A 5 5.10 22.17 -8.69
C SER A 5 3.67 22.51 -8.27
N ALA A 6 2.92 23.07 -9.22
CA ALA A 6 1.50 23.32 -9.16
C ALA A 6 0.72 22.15 -9.77
N GLN A 7 -0.49 21.88 -9.28
CA GLN A 7 -1.59 21.35 -10.08
C GLN A 7 -2.96 21.72 -9.46
N ARG A 8 -3.74 22.47 -10.24
CA ARG A 8 -5.22 22.56 -10.27
C ARG A 8 -5.72 21.26 -10.93
N GLU A 9 -6.91 20.72 -10.65
CA GLU A 9 -8.28 21.14 -11.06
C GLU A 9 -9.21 19.97 -10.60
N GLU A 10 -10.39 20.12 -10.00
CA GLU A 10 -11.72 20.39 -10.58
C GLU A 10 -12.77 20.43 -9.44
N GLY A 11 -13.85 21.24 -9.57
CA GLY A 11 -15.00 21.28 -8.64
C GLY A 11 -16.13 20.30 -9.05
N PRO A 12 -17.42 20.53 -8.73
CA PRO A 12 -18.03 21.42 -7.73
C PRO A 12 -19.01 20.68 -6.78
N SER A 13 -19.35 21.26 -5.62
CA SER A 13 -20.58 20.87 -4.92
C SER A 13 -21.22 22.04 -4.17
N GLU A 14 -22.53 22.09 -4.36
CA GLU A 14 -23.54 23.02 -3.91
C GLU A 14 -23.52 23.40 -2.42
N THR A 15 -23.93 24.65 -2.25
CA THR A 15 -24.39 25.37 -1.07
C THR A 15 -25.28 24.58 -0.11
N GLN A 16 -24.98 24.62 1.20
CA GLN A 16 -25.99 24.99 2.20
C GLN A 16 -25.35 25.54 3.48
N SER A 17 -25.94 26.63 3.94
CA SER A 17 -25.50 27.51 5.02
C SER A 17 -25.79 26.93 6.40
N ASP A 18 -24.76 26.87 7.25
CA ASP A 18 -24.93 26.77 8.70
C ASP A 18 -24.30 27.99 9.37
N ALA A 19 -25.16 28.85 9.91
CA ALA A 19 -24.76 29.96 10.75
C ALA A 19 -25.89 30.33 11.72
N LEU A 20 -25.58 30.08 13.00
CA LEU A 20 -25.63 31.06 14.09
C LEU A 20 -26.97 31.33 14.83
N TRP A 21 -26.75 31.47 16.15
CA TRP A 21 -27.54 32.15 17.20
C TRP A 21 -28.61 31.37 17.96
N GLN A 22 -28.21 30.98 19.17
CA GLN A 22 -29.05 30.91 20.36
C GLN A 22 -29.59 32.31 20.68
N GLU A 23 -30.91 32.49 20.63
CA GLU A 23 -31.63 33.50 21.40
C GLU A 23 -32.88 32.88 22.01
N THR A 24 -32.92 32.84 23.33
CA THR A 24 -34.14 32.68 24.14
C THR A 24 -35.08 33.87 23.92
N PRO A 25 -36.38 33.66 23.65
CA PRO A 25 -37.37 34.72 23.79
C PRO A 25 -38.02 34.73 25.19
N PRO A 26 -38.53 35.88 25.62
CA PRO A 26 -38.93 36.15 27.00
C PRO A 26 -40.35 35.67 27.33
N ALA A 27 -40.62 35.56 28.63
CA ALA A 27 -41.95 35.38 29.21
C ALA A 27 -42.93 36.47 28.74
N VAL A 28 -44.04 36.06 28.15
CA VAL A 28 -45.19 36.92 27.85
C VAL A 28 -46.24 36.70 28.93
N SER A 29 -46.58 37.78 29.62
CA SER A 29 -47.79 37.89 30.43
C SER A 29 -49.01 37.97 29.50
N GLU A 30 -49.83 36.93 29.47
CA GLU A 30 -51.12 36.98 28.77
C GLU A 30 -52.24 37.43 29.71
N GLY A 31 -52.81 38.58 29.37
CA GLY A 31 -54.10 39.10 29.80
C GLY A 31 -54.51 40.24 28.86
N PRO A 32 -55.81 40.54 28.81
CA PRO A 32 -56.78 40.01 27.85
C PRO A 32 -56.65 40.64 26.45
N GLY A 33 -56.50 39.81 25.42
CA GLY A 33 -56.46 40.28 24.03
C GLY A 33 -55.84 39.29 23.03
N ALA A 34 -56.15 38.00 23.15
CA ALA A 34 -55.78 37.04 22.11
C ALA A 34 -56.58 37.37 20.84
N GLY A 35 -55.87 37.84 19.81
CA GLY A 35 -56.45 38.31 18.56
C GLY A 35 -57.30 37.24 17.89
N ALA A 36 -58.53 37.62 17.52
CA ALA A 36 -59.45 36.79 16.75
C ALA A 36 -58.88 36.31 15.39
N ASP A 37 -57.74 36.84 14.95
CA ASP A 37 -57.08 36.53 13.68
C ASP A 37 -56.17 35.30 13.70
N ALA A 38 -55.88 34.71 14.87
CA ALA A 38 -55.16 33.44 14.97
C ALA A 38 -56.08 32.20 14.85
N VAL A 39 -57.40 32.39 14.85
CA VAL A 39 -58.39 31.33 14.75
C VAL A 39 -58.75 31.16 13.27
N GLY A 40 -58.55 29.96 12.70
CA GLY A 40 -58.83 29.65 11.30
C GLY A 40 -60.28 29.95 10.88
N PRO A 41 -60.63 29.79 9.59
CA PRO A 41 -61.97 30.11 9.08
C PRO A 41 -63.06 29.21 9.68
N ALA A 42 -62.74 27.99 10.11
CA ALA A 42 -63.75 27.03 10.54
C ALA A 42 -64.59 27.41 11.76
N PRO A 43 -64.01 27.85 12.87
CA PRO A 43 -64.77 28.29 14.04
C PRO A 43 -65.63 29.54 13.79
N ARG A 44 -65.31 30.34 12.76
CA ARG A 44 -66.10 31.52 12.37
C ARG A 44 -67.41 31.14 11.69
N SER A 45 -67.50 29.94 11.11
CA SER A 45 -68.72 29.42 10.49
C SER A 45 -69.83 29.01 11.48
N LEU A 46 -69.49 28.91 12.78
CA LEU A 46 -70.43 28.61 13.85
C LEU A 46 -71.45 29.75 13.99
N ALA A 47 -72.73 29.42 13.86
CA ALA A 47 -73.84 30.36 13.86
C ALA A 47 -74.78 30.09 15.05
N PRO A 48 -75.34 31.11 15.72
CA PRO A 48 -76.33 30.90 16.77
C PRO A 48 -77.55 30.14 16.25
N LEU A 49 -78.18 29.34 17.10
CA LEU A 49 -79.48 28.75 16.81
C LEU A 49 -80.57 29.84 16.77
N PRO A 50 -81.70 29.61 16.07
CA PRO A 50 -82.84 30.51 16.12
C PRO A 50 -83.52 30.47 17.51
N GLY A 51 -83.64 31.63 18.17
CA GLY A 51 -84.25 31.73 19.50
C GLY A 51 -84.32 33.16 20.04
N SER A 52 -85.05 33.36 21.14
CA SER A 52 -85.23 34.68 21.77
C SER A 52 -84.43 34.86 23.06
N SER A 53 -83.73 33.82 23.53
CA SER A 53 -82.86 33.87 24.71
C SER A 53 -81.47 33.33 24.41
N ARG A 54 -80.46 33.75 25.17
CA ARG A 54 -79.09 33.23 25.08
C ARG A 54 -79.03 31.69 25.14
N GLN A 55 -79.90 31.06 25.92
CA GLN A 55 -79.96 29.60 26.03
C GLN A 55 -80.51 28.93 24.77
N GLN A 56 -81.46 29.57 24.10
CA GLN A 56 -82.06 29.05 22.86
C GLN A 56 -81.18 29.31 21.63
N THR A 57 -80.35 30.36 21.67
CA THR A 57 -79.48 30.74 20.56
C THR A 57 -78.07 30.15 20.65
N LEU A 58 -77.74 29.46 21.75
CA LEU A 58 -76.40 28.91 21.97
C LEU A 58 -76.08 27.78 20.98
N SER A 59 -75.00 27.98 20.24
CA SER A 59 -74.35 26.96 19.43
C SER A 59 -72.95 26.69 19.97
N LEU A 60 -72.49 25.44 19.84
CA LEU A 60 -71.22 24.94 20.34
C LEU A 60 -70.53 24.16 19.24
N GLY A 61 -69.21 24.25 19.16
CA GLY A 61 -68.43 23.36 18.31
C GLY A 61 -67.07 23.04 18.91
N LEU A 62 -66.64 21.81 18.70
CA LEU A 62 -65.31 21.31 19.02
C LEU A 62 -64.55 21.11 17.71
N PHE A 63 -63.49 21.89 17.53
CA PHE A 63 -62.69 21.90 16.31
C PHE A 63 -61.29 21.37 16.62
N PRO A 64 -60.71 20.54 15.74
CA PRO A 64 -59.32 20.11 15.88
C PRO A 64 -58.40 21.32 15.77
N GLY A 65 -57.48 21.48 16.72
CA GLY A 65 -56.48 22.56 16.72
C GLY A 65 -55.09 22.09 16.29
N ALA A 66 -54.16 23.04 16.16
CA ALA A 66 -52.76 22.72 15.90
C ALA A 66 -52.08 22.14 17.16
N GLY A 67 -51.35 21.04 17.00
CA GLY A 67 -50.61 20.39 18.09
C GLY A 67 -51.50 19.60 19.04
N GLU A 68 -51.31 19.79 20.36
CA GLU A 68 -52.02 19.08 21.44
C GLU A 68 -53.19 19.87 22.03
N ARG A 69 -53.74 20.82 21.26
CA ARG A 69 -54.88 21.64 21.70
C ARG A 69 -56.03 21.51 20.72
N ASP A 70 -57.23 21.46 21.27
CA ASP A 70 -58.48 21.53 20.52
C ASP A 70 -59.20 22.84 20.85
N LEU A 71 -60.03 23.33 19.93
CA LEU A 71 -60.73 24.60 20.11
C LEU A 71 -62.21 24.35 20.38
N LEU A 72 -62.67 24.74 21.57
CA LEU A 72 -64.08 24.83 21.87
C LEU A 72 -64.58 26.24 21.52
N ALA A 73 -65.45 26.33 20.53
CA ALA A 73 -66.09 27.57 20.13
C ALA A 73 -67.56 27.58 20.53
N CYS A 74 -68.07 28.75 20.91
CA CYS A 74 -69.48 28.95 21.14
C CYS A 74 -69.97 30.23 20.45
N ALA A 75 -71.22 30.23 20.02
CA ALA A 75 -71.87 31.36 19.36
C ALA A 75 -73.30 31.54 19.89
N TRP A 76 -73.71 32.77 20.21
CA TRP A 76 -75.08 33.07 20.64
C TRP A 76 -75.46 34.51 20.28
N TYR A 77 -76.75 34.84 20.41
CA TYR A 77 -77.22 36.23 20.36
C TYR A 77 -77.37 36.80 21.77
N GLU A 78 -76.65 37.88 22.07
CA GLU A 78 -76.78 38.61 23.36
C GLU A 78 -78.06 39.46 23.37
N ALA A 79 -78.33 40.10 22.22
CA ALA A 79 -79.57 40.81 21.89
C ALA A 79 -79.96 40.46 20.44
N PRO A 80 -81.21 40.71 20.00
CA PRO A 80 -81.62 40.45 18.61
C PRO A 80 -80.66 41.11 17.60
N GLY A 81 -79.94 40.29 16.83
CA GLY A 81 -78.96 40.74 15.84
C GLY A 81 -77.52 40.95 16.37
N GLU A 82 -77.28 40.91 17.67
CA GLU A 82 -75.94 41.05 18.25
C GLU A 82 -75.28 39.68 18.48
N LEU A 83 -74.52 39.23 17.48
CA LEU A 83 -73.78 37.97 17.49
C LEU A 83 -72.56 38.05 18.41
N ARG A 84 -72.49 37.15 19.40
CA ARG A 84 -71.30 36.93 20.24
C ARG A 84 -70.68 35.58 19.93
N ARG A 85 -69.35 35.53 19.92
CA ARG A 85 -68.55 34.31 19.81
C ARG A 85 -67.45 34.31 20.86
N GLU A 86 -67.27 33.17 21.52
CA GLU A 86 -66.12 32.93 22.41
C GLU A 86 -65.39 31.66 21.98
N PHE A 87 -64.08 31.65 22.25
CA PHE A 87 -63.17 30.59 21.88
C PHE A 87 -62.32 30.21 23.09
N ILE A 88 -62.25 28.92 23.39
CA ILE A 88 -61.44 28.38 24.48
C ILE A 88 -60.54 27.30 23.89
N TRP A 89 -59.22 27.49 24.02
CA TRP A 89 -58.25 26.44 23.74
C TRP A 89 -58.26 25.43 24.90
N LEU A 90 -58.53 24.17 24.58
CA LEU A 90 -58.52 23.07 25.52
C LEU A 90 -57.29 22.20 25.23
N GLU A 91 -56.52 21.88 26.27
CA GLU A 91 -55.50 20.85 26.15
C GLU A 91 -56.17 19.50 25.89
N ARG A 92 -55.63 18.72 24.95
CA ARG A 92 -56.18 17.42 24.55
C ARG A 92 -56.37 16.48 25.74
N GLN A 93 -55.48 16.56 26.73
CA GLN A 93 -55.57 15.79 27.96
C GLN A 93 -56.86 16.07 28.76
N ILE A 94 -57.36 17.32 28.75
CA ILE A 94 -58.62 17.69 29.42
C ILE A 94 -59.80 17.00 28.73
N LEU A 95 -59.79 16.94 27.39
CA LEU A 95 -60.85 16.28 26.64
C LEU A 95 -60.78 14.75 26.75
N GLN A 96 -59.57 14.18 26.79
CA GLN A 96 -59.35 12.76 27.08
C GLN A 96 -59.86 12.40 28.48
N GLN A 97 -59.55 13.21 29.50
CA GLN A 97 -60.06 13.03 30.86
C GLN A 97 -61.60 13.17 30.93
N ALA A 98 -62.19 14.05 30.12
CA ALA A 98 -63.64 14.18 30.02
C ALA A 98 -64.27 12.97 29.31
N ALA A 99 -63.50 12.22 28.50
CA ALA A 99 -63.91 11.02 27.79
C ALA A 99 -65.24 11.18 27.03
N GLY A 100 -65.45 12.33 26.36
CA GLY A 100 -66.67 12.64 25.61
C GLY A 100 -67.83 13.20 26.45
N ASN A 101 -67.61 13.55 27.72
CA ASN A 101 -68.62 14.23 28.54
C ASN A 101 -68.75 15.72 28.17
N LEU A 102 -69.56 16.01 27.15
CA LEU A 102 -69.72 17.36 26.60
C LEU A 102 -70.64 18.26 27.44
N LEU A 103 -71.53 17.69 28.27
CA LEU A 103 -72.52 18.47 29.03
C LEU A 103 -71.88 19.40 30.08
N PRO A 104 -70.91 18.97 30.91
CA PRO A 104 -70.19 19.86 31.83
C PRO A 104 -69.38 20.94 31.10
N LEU A 105 -68.81 20.62 29.94
CA LEU A 105 -68.09 21.58 29.10
C LEU A 105 -69.05 22.67 28.61
N ALA A 106 -70.20 22.27 28.06
CA ALA A 106 -71.26 23.17 27.60
C ALA A 106 -71.86 24.02 28.72
N ALA A 107 -71.94 23.50 29.96
CA ALA A 107 -72.46 24.22 31.11
C ALA A 107 -71.49 25.31 31.61
N ARG A 108 -70.19 25.06 31.61
CA ARG A 108 -69.17 26.01 32.11
C ARG A 108 -68.81 27.13 31.17
N VAL A 109 -68.90 26.90 29.85
CA VAL A 109 -68.86 27.99 28.85
C VAL A 109 -69.92 29.06 29.15
N ARG A 110 -70.99 28.72 29.90
CA ARG A 110 -72.03 29.68 30.28
C ARG A 110 -71.68 30.56 31.48
N GLN A 111 -70.68 30.19 32.29
CA GLN A 111 -70.51 30.77 33.63
C GLN A 111 -69.33 31.74 33.75
N ASP A 112 -68.11 31.45 33.29
CA ASP A 112 -66.96 32.36 33.56
C ASP A 112 -65.77 32.30 32.57
N GLY A 113 -65.91 31.70 31.39
CA GLY A 113 -64.84 31.64 30.37
C GLY A 113 -63.57 30.86 30.78
N GLN A 114 -63.51 30.30 32.00
CA GLN A 114 -62.41 29.46 32.47
C GLN A 114 -62.51 28.03 31.94
N ALA A 115 -61.35 27.42 31.66
CA ALA A 115 -61.27 26.03 31.24
C ALA A 115 -61.89 25.10 32.31
N PRO A 116 -62.84 24.24 31.93
CA PRO A 116 -63.51 23.35 32.86
C PRO A 116 -62.56 22.26 33.39
N ALA A 117 -62.59 21.98 34.69
CA ALA A 117 -62.04 20.72 35.22
C ALA A 117 -62.77 19.54 34.57
N ALA A 118 -62.04 18.67 33.88
CA ALA A 118 -62.61 17.50 33.22
C ALA A 118 -63.27 16.57 34.26
N SER A 119 -64.52 16.17 34.01
CA SER A 119 -65.18 15.12 34.78
C SER A 119 -65.40 13.93 33.84
N PRO A 120 -64.89 12.74 34.18
CA PRO A 120 -65.04 11.56 33.33
C PRO A 120 -66.52 11.28 33.08
N TRP A 121 -66.84 10.78 31.88
CA TRP A 121 -68.21 10.45 31.52
C TRP A 121 -68.68 9.23 32.34
N PRO A 122 -69.64 9.38 33.28
CA PRO A 122 -70.08 8.24 34.09
C PRO A 122 -70.69 7.16 33.20
N ALA A 123 -70.39 5.88 33.48
CA ALA A 123 -70.84 4.75 32.68
C ALA A 123 -72.37 4.72 32.52
N GLU A 124 -73.11 5.00 33.60
CA GLU A 124 -74.58 5.10 33.58
C GLU A 124 -75.08 6.21 32.65
N ALA A 125 -74.45 7.39 32.71
CA ALA A 125 -74.82 8.53 31.85
C ALA A 125 -74.48 8.28 30.38
N ARG A 126 -73.37 7.58 30.10
CA ARG A 126 -73.01 7.15 28.74
C ARG A 126 -74.03 6.14 28.19
N ARG A 127 -74.40 5.16 29.01
CA ARG A 127 -75.42 4.16 28.68
C ARG A 127 -76.76 4.83 28.40
N GLU A 128 -77.24 5.69 29.29
CA GLU A 128 -78.51 6.40 29.14
C GLU A 128 -78.54 7.25 27.85
N CYS A 129 -77.42 7.91 27.54
CA CYS A 129 -77.28 8.72 26.33
C CYS A 129 -77.40 7.87 25.05
N LEU A 130 -76.67 6.76 24.95
CA LEU A 130 -76.74 5.87 23.79
C LEU A 130 -78.08 5.13 23.72
N GLN A 131 -78.67 4.75 24.85
CA GLN A 131 -79.99 4.13 24.92
C GLN A 131 -81.08 5.08 24.41
N THR A 132 -81.04 6.35 24.82
CA THR A 132 -81.97 7.38 24.34
C THR A 132 -81.83 7.58 22.84
N LEU A 133 -80.60 7.59 22.32
CA LEU A 133 -80.34 7.71 20.89
C LEU A 133 -80.85 6.49 20.11
N LEU A 134 -80.61 5.27 20.60
CA LEU A 134 -81.15 4.05 20.00
C LEU A 134 -82.68 4.05 19.97
N GLN A 135 -83.35 4.43 21.07
CA GLN A 135 -84.82 4.50 21.14
C GLN A 135 -85.41 5.47 20.12
N ARG A 136 -84.68 6.54 19.78
CA ARG A 136 -85.10 7.52 18.78
C ARG A 136 -85.04 6.96 17.35
N HIS A 137 -84.20 5.96 17.10
CA HIS A 137 -84.04 5.29 15.81
C HIS A 137 -84.55 3.85 15.88
N ASP A 138 -85.70 3.64 16.54
CA ASP A 138 -86.41 2.35 16.66
C ASP A 138 -85.57 1.17 17.20
N GLY A 139 -84.48 1.47 17.90
CA GLY A 139 -83.54 0.48 18.43
C GLY A 139 -82.52 -0.05 17.41
N GLU A 140 -82.47 0.52 16.20
CA GLU A 140 -81.60 0.05 15.13
C GLU A 140 -80.17 0.63 15.24
N LEU A 141 -79.24 -0.15 15.80
CA LEU A 141 -77.82 0.24 15.86
C LEU A 141 -77.22 0.47 14.46
N ALA A 142 -77.71 -0.24 13.43
CA ALA A 142 -77.22 -0.11 12.06
C ALA A 142 -77.26 1.35 11.57
N THR A 143 -78.32 2.08 11.90
CA THR A 143 -78.48 3.50 11.55
C THR A 143 -77.43 4.36 12.23
N LEU A 144 -77.15 4.11 13.51
CA LEU A 144 -76.10 4.82 14.25
C LEU A 144 -74.70 4.50 13.70
N LEU A 145 -74.45 3.26 13.30
CA LEU A 145 -73.18 2.86 12.67
C LEU A 145 -73.00 3.51 11.30
N GLN A 146 -74.07 3.70 10.52
CA GLN A 146 -74.00 4.45 9.26
C GLN A 146 -73.70 5.93 9.50
N MET A 147 -74.33 6.55 10.51
CA MET A 147 -74.02 7.93 10.90
C MET A 147 -72.58 8.06 11.40
N LEU A 148 -72.10 7.10 12.19
CA LEU A 148 -70.71 7.07 12.64
C LEU A 148 -69.76 6.87 11.46
N ALA A 149 -70.07 5.96 10.52
CA ALA A 149 -69.29 5.78 9.30
C ALA A 149 -69.18 7.07 8.49
N ALA A 150 -70.29 7.79 8.33
CA ALA A 150 -70.32 9.08 7.66
C ALA A 150 -69.46 10.13 8.38
N ALA A 151 -69.42 10.10 9.71
CA ALA A 151 -68.61 11.00 10.52
C ALA A 151 -67.11 10.64 10.51
N LEU A 152 -66.76 9.37 10.31
CA LEU A 152 -65.38 8.89 10.20
C LEU A 152 -64.80 9.05 8.78
N ASP A 153 -65.64 9.15 7.75
CA ASP A 153 -65.22 9.44 6.37
C ASP A 153 -64.59 10.84 6.26
N GLU A 154 -63.61 11.01 5.38
CA GLU A 154 -62.91 12.29 5.14
C GLU A 154 -63.86 13.44 4.79
N ARG A 155 -65.02 13.14 4.18
CA ARG A 155 -66.05 14.15 3.91
C ARG A 155 -66.71 14.62 5.20
N GLY A 156 -66.96 13.74 6.15
CA GLY A 156 -67.72 14.01 7.37
C GLY A 156 -69.24 14.01 7.17
N LEU A 157 -69.95 14.15 8.28
CA LEU A 157 -71.41 14.08 8.40
C LEU A 157 -72.03 15.49 8.45
N LEU A 158 -73.13 15.69 7.72
CA LEU A 158 -73.99 16.87 7.76
C LEU A 158 -75.43 16.46 8.09
N LEU A 159 -75.95 16.98 9.19
CA LEU A 159 -77.31 16.73 9.69
C LEU A 159 -78.16 17.98 9.45
N ASP A 160 -79.18 17.85 8.60
CA ASP A 160 -80.01 18.97 8.17
C ASP A 160 -81.41 18.88 8.75
N GLY A 161 -81.89 20.00 9.31
CA GLY A 161 -83.27 20.13 9.80
C GLY A 161 -83.57 19.35 11.09
N GLU A 162 -82.67 18.48 11.53
CA GLU A 162 -82.79 17.76 12.80
C GLU A 162 -82.68 18.71 14.01
N GLU A 163 -83.67 18.60 14.89
CA GLU A 163 -83.73 19.10 16.27
C GLU A 163 -83.06 20.45 16.56
N ARG A 164 -83.91 21.45 16.80
CA ARG A 164 -83.50 22.83 17.03
C ARG A 164 -82.85 23.11 18.38
N SER A 165 -82.62 22.10 19.23
CA SER A 165 -82.03 22.32 20.55
C SER A 165 -80.58 21.85 20.60
N THR A 166 -79.70 22.71 21.11
CA THR A 166 -78.28 22.38 21.37
C THR A 166 -78.14 21.12 22.21
N ARG A 167 -79.06 20.92 23.17
CA ARG A 167 -79.04 19.77 24.08
C ARG A 167 -79.20 18.45 23.31
N ASN A 168 -80.13 18.38 22.37
CA ASN A 168 -80.36 17.14 21.65
C ASN A 168 -79.27 16.90 20.59
N ARG A 169 -78.77 17.97 19.94
CA ARG A 169 -77.60 17.88 19.04
C ARG A 169 -76.37 17.34 19.77
N LEU A 170 -76.11 17.83 20.99
CA LEU A 170 -75.05 17.31 21.85
C LEU A 170 -75.32 15.86 22.27
N ALA A 171 -76.56 15.49 22.61
CA ALA A 171 -76.90 14.12 22.96
C ALA A 171 -76.66 13.14 21.80
N LEU A 172 -76.92 13.55 20.55
CA LEU A 172 -76.60 12.76 19.36
C LEU A 172 -75.09 12.56 19.21
N VAL A 173 -74.32 13.66 19.27
CA VAL A 173 -72.85 13.60 19.18
C VAL A 173 -72.28 12.73 20.30
N GLN A 174 -72.76 12.90 21.53
CA GLN A 174 -72.35 12.06 22.65
C GLN A 174 -72.72 10.59 22.39
N GLY A 175 -73.94 10.28 21.95
CA GLY A 175 -74.32 8.91 21.60
C GLY A 175 -73.40 8.27 20.56
N LEU A 176 -72.98 9.02 19.53
CA LEU A 176 -71.96 8.55 18.58
C LEU A 176 -70.57 8.41 19.23
N MET A 177 -70.14 9.34 20.08
CA MET A 177 -68.90 9.21 20.87
C MET A 177 -68.94 8.02 21.84
N ALA A 178 -70.11 7.60 22.32
CA ALA A 178 -70.25 6.43 23.20
C ALA A 178 -69.86 5.13 22.47
N LEU A 179 -69.96 5.12 21.14
CA LEU A 179 -69.51 4.04 20.27
C LEU A 179 -68.01 4.11 19.96
N LEU A 180 -67.25 5.03 20.57
CA LEU A 180 -65.80 5.16 20.41
C LEU A 180 -65.06 4.80 21.73
N PRO A 181 -63.82 4.29 21.65
CA PRO A 181 -62.94 4.15 22.81
C PRO A 181 -62.73 5.50 23.50
N ALA A 182 -62.63 5.51 24.83
CA ALA A 182 -62.57 6.75 25.63
C ALA A 182 -61.51 7.75 25.12
N ASP A 183 -60.32 7.23 24.79
CA ASP A 183 -59.19 8.03 24.33
C ASP A 183 -59.41 8.63 22.93
N ALA A 184 -60.29 8.06 22.11
CA ALA A 184 -60.54 8.50 20.74
C ALA A 184 -61.68 9.53 20.62
N ARG A 185 -62.55 9.62 21.63
CA ARG A 185 -63.79 10.42 21.59
C ARG A 185 -63.57 11.89 21.26
N HIS A 186 -62.51 12.48 21.80
CA HIS A 186 -62.20 13.90 21.61
C HIS A 186 -61.84 14.25 20.16
N LEU A 187 -61.39 13.27 19.36
CA LEU A 187 -61.06 13.45 17.95
C LEU A 187 -62.30 13.58 17.07
N LEU A 188 -63.48 13.18 17.58
CA LEU A 188 -64.75 13.35 16.88
C LEU A 188 -65.28 14.78 17.07
N GLY A 189 -64.70 15.72 16.33
CA GLY A 189 -65.14 17.12 16.36
C GLY A 189 -66.60 17.28 15.89
N PHE A 190 -67.27 18.34 16.36
CA PHE A 190 -68.62 18.67 15.90
C PHE A 190 -68.87 20.18 15.87
N ALA A 191 -69.89 20.65 15.13
CA ALA A 191 -70.42 22.00 15.24
C ALA A 191 -71.95 21.97 15.24
N SER A 192 -72.55 22.40 16.34
CA SER A 192 -73.99 22.25 16.60
C SER A 192 -74.87 23.15 15.75
N ASN A 193 -74.33 24.13 15.03
CA ASN A 193 -75.05 24.87 13.99
C ASN A 193 -74.07 25.67 13.12
N VAL A 194 -74.09 25.45 11.81
CA VAL A 194 -73.28 26.19 10.84
C VAL A 194 -74.14 26.74 9.71
N ASN A 195 -73.78 27.92 9.22
CA ASN A 195 -74.43 28.57 8.07
C ASN A 195 -73.56 28.54 6.81
N GLU A 196 -72.31 28.10 6.93
CA GLU A 196 -71.36 27.93 5.84
C GLU A 196 -70.40 26.79 6.19
N ILE A 197 -69.90 26.07 5.18
CA ILE A 197 -68.92 24.99 5.38
C ILE A 197 -67.55 25.53 5.02
N SER A 198 -66.61 25.32 5.93
CA SER A 198 -65.28 25.91 5.92
C SER A 198 -64.22 24.81 5.87
N GLU A 199 -63.03 25.15 5.37
CA GLU A 199 -61.88 24.25 5.43
C GLU A 199 -61.47 24.01 6.90
N GLY A 200 -61.27 22.73 7.26
CA GLY A 200 -61.06 22.32 8.65
C GLY A 200 -62.35 22.17 9.47
N ALA A 201 -63.50 22.08 8.82
CA ALA A 201 -64.77 21.81 9.51
C ALA A 201 -64.74 20.46 10.26
N PRO A 202 -65.36 20.38 11.45
CA PRO A 202 -65.35 19.19 12.28
C PRO A 202 -66.05 18.00 11.61
N ALA A 203 -65.87 16.79 12.15
CA ALA A 203 -66.44 15.56 11.60
C ALA A 203 -67.98 15.62 11.48
N ILE A 204 -68.67 16.23 12.45
CA ILE A 204 -70.14 16.32 12.46
C ILE A 204 -70.59 17.79 12.37
N LEU A 205 -71.42 18.12 11.38
CA LEU A 205 -72.03 19.43 11.22
C LEU A 205 -73.54 19.33 11.34
N PHE A 206 -74.15 20.30 12.01
CA PHE A 206 -75.58 20.51 12.00
C PHE A 206 -75.89 21.80 11.25
N SER A 207 -76.92 21.82 10.41
CA SER A 207 -77.39 23.05 9.79
C SER A 207 -78.91 23.16 9.79
N ASP A 208 -79.39 24.35 10.14
CA ASP A 208 -80.77 24.77 9.91
C ASP A 208 -80.98 25.38 8.51
N ALA A 209 -79.89 25.63 7.78
CA ALA A 209 -79.91 26.17 6.43
C ALA A 209 -79.66 25.04 5.41
N SER A 210 -80.19 25.20 4.20
CA SER A 210 -79.84 24.32 3.09
C SER A 210 -78.44 24.66 2.59
N LEU A 211 -77.44 23.90 3.03
CA LEU A 211 -76.05 24.07 2.61
C LEU A 211 -75.73 23.14 1.42
N TYR A 212 -75.00 23.67 0.44
CA TYR A 212 -74.42 22.84 -0.61
C TYR A 212 -73.12 22.22 -0.09
N SER A 213 -73.04 20.88 -0.11
CA SER A 213 -71.90 20.15 0.45
C SER A 213 -71.68 18.81 -0.23
N THR A 214 -70.43 18.36 -0.24
CA THR A 214 -70.05 16.98 -0.57
C THR A 214 -70.12 16.03 0.63
N ARG A 215 -70.43 16.56 1.82
CA ARG A 215 -70.61 15.80 3.06
C ARG A 215 -71.73 14.78 2.96
N TRP A 216 -71.61 13.72 3.74
CA TRP A 216 -72.68 12.75 3.90
C TRP A 216 -73.86 13.40 4.60
N ARG A 217 -74.99 13.48 3.90
CA ARG A 217 -76.15 14.24 4.35
C ARG A 217 -77.21 13.30 4.92
N VAL A 218 -77.69 13.60 6.12
CA VAL A 218 -78.84 12.95 6.73
C VAL A 218 -79.94 13.99 6.90
N SER A 219 -81.07 13.76 6.23
CA SER A 219 -82.32 14.52 6.38
C SER A 219 -83.36 13.68 7.13
N ASP A 220 -84.55 14.23 7.37
CA ASP A 220 -85.68 13.58 8.09
C ASP A 220 -85.96 12.12 7.66
N GLU A 221 -85.71 11.78 6.39
CA GLU A 221 -85.65 10.39 5.92
C GLU A 221 -84.20 9.86 6.07
N LEU A 222 -83.90 9.22 7.20
CA LEU A 222 -82.61 8.61 7.58
C LEU A 222 -82.14 7.52 6.59
N SER A 223 -81.78 7.90 5.37
CA SER A 223 -81.21 7.00 4.37
C SER A 223 -79.84 7.51 3.94
N LEU A 224 -78.79 6.92 4.52
CA LEU A 224 -77.44 7.05 4.00
C LEU A 224 -77.20 5.92 2.99
N PRO A 225 -76.47 6.17 1.89
CA PRO A 225 -76.00 5.08 1.04
C PRO A 225 -75.08 4.16 1.85
N ALA A 226 -75.00 2.89 1.46
CA ALA A 226 -74.10 1.94 2.10
C ALA A 226 -72.65 2.44 2.01
N LEU A 227 -72.09 2.85 3.15
CA LEU A 227 -70.72 3.32 3.26
C LEU A 227 -69.76 2.13 3.32
N PRO A 228 -68.55 2.23 2.75
CA PRO A 228 -67.52 1.22 2.96
C PRO A 228 -67.25 1.13 4.47
N GLY A 229 -67.67 0.03 5.09
CA GLY A 229 -67.46 -0.18 6.51
C GLY A 229 -65.99 -0.46 6.79
N GLY A 230 -65.37 0.34 7.67
CA GLY A 230 -64.08 -0.01 8.26
C GLY A 230 -64.20 -1.21 9.22
N HIS A 231 -63.09 -1.87 9.55
CA HIS A 231 -63.07 -3.06 10.42
C HIS A 231 -63.68 -2.76 11.79
N TYR A 232 -63.47 -1.55 12.31
CA TYR A 232 -64.07 -1.11 13.56
C TYR A 232 -65.60 -1.16 13.56
N LEU A 233 -66.24 -0.68 12.48
CA LEU A 233 -67.70 -0.66 12.40
C LEU A 233 -68.26 -2.07 12.20
N ALA A 234 -67.56 -2.92 11.44
CA ALA A 234 -67.90 -4.33 11.31
C ALA A 234 -67.82 -5.05 12.66
N LEU A 235 -66.78 -4.76 13.46
CA LEU A 235 -66.60 -5.29 14.80
C LEU A 235 -67.72 -4.85 15.76
N LEU A 236 -68.11 -3.57 15.74
CA LEU A 236 -69.25 -3.07 16.53
C LEU A 236 -70.56 -3.76 16.13
N ALA A 237 -70.79 -3.93 14.82
CA ALA A 237 -71.96 -4.64 14.32
C ALA A 237 -71.98 -6.11 14.78
N GLN A 238 -70.81 -6.77 14.80
CA GLN A 238 -70.66 -8.14 15.29
C GLN A 238 -70.91 -8.27 16.80
N TRP A 239 -70.48 -7.28 17.59
CA TRP A 239 -70.71 -7.28 19.04
C TRP A 239 -72.14 -6.94 19.44
N TRP A 240 -72.88 -6.29 18.56
CA TRP A 240 -74.26 -5.95 18.82
C TRP A 240 -75.16 -7.17 18.81
N VAL A 241 -75.57 -7.58 20.01
CA VAL A 241 -76.52 -8.68 20.24
C VAL A 241 -77.80 -8.20 20.95
N GLY A 242 -78.10 -6.90 20.86
CA GLY A 242 -79.20 -6.26 21.59
C GLY A 242 -78.90 -5.93 23.07
N ASP A 243 -77.65 -6.12 23.51
CA ASP A 243 -77.19 -5.82 24.86
C ASP A 243 -76.20 -4.65 24.85
N LEU A 244 -76.67 -3.51 25.36
CA LEU A 244 -75.91 -2.27 25.41
C LEU A 244 -74.72 -2.34 26.37
N ASP A 245 -74.87 -2.98 27.53
CA ASP A 245 -73.79 -3.07 28.52
C ASP A 245 -72.64 -3.90 27.97
N ARG A 246 -72.97 -5.00 27.29
CA ARG A 246 -71.99 -5.85 26.64
C ARG A 246 -71.24 -5.13 25.52
N LEU A 247 -71.95 -4.36 24.69
CA LEU A 247 -71.32 -3.57 23.62
C LEU A 247 -70.36 -2.53 24.21
N LEU A 248 -70.80 -1.77 25.22
CA LEU A 248 -69.97 -0.74 25.84
C LEU A 248 -68.75 -1.34 26.56
N ALA A 249 -68.93 -2.46 27.25
CA ALA A 249 -67.82 -3.18 27.89
C ALA A 249 -66.81 -3.74 26.85
N ALA A 250 -67.29 -4.21 25.69
CA ALA A 250 -66.42 -4.65 24.61
C ALA A 250 -65.60 -3.50 24.02
N ILE A 251 -66.21 -2.33 23.82
CA ILE A 251 -65.52 -1.11 23.37
C ILE A 251 -64.45 -0.68 24.38
N ASP A 252 -64.77 -0.72 25.67
CA ASP A 252 -63.82 -0.36 26.73
C ASP A 252 -62.66 -1.37 26.85
N GLY A 253 -62.84 -2.60 26.34
CA GLY A 253 -61.85 -3.67 26.30
C GLY A 253 -60.88 -3.63 25.12
N LEU A 254 -61.02 -2.69 24.18
CA LEU A 254 -60.22 -2.62 22.95
C LEU A 254 -58.76 -2.20 23.14
N GLY A 255 -58.40 -1.71 24.34
CA GLY A 255 -57.08 -1.18 24.61
C GLY A 255 -56.93 0.30 24.25
N PRO A 256 -55.72 0.86 24.40
CA PRO A 256 -55.46 2.27 24.16
C PRO A 256 -55.53 2.61 22.66
N PHE A 257 -56.02 3.81 22.34
CA PHE A 257 -56.03 4.31 20.97
C PHE A 257 -54.59 4.59 20.48
N PRO A 258 -54.22 4.21 19.25
CA PRO A 258 -52.87 4.41 18.73
C PRO A 258 -52.53 5.89 18.61
N ALA A 259 -51.42 6.30 19.22
CA ALA A 259 -50.98 7.69 19.22
C ALA A 259 -50.64 8.17 17.80
N GLY A 260 -50.99 9.43 17.48
CA GLY A 260 -50.64 10.08 16.21
C GLY A 260 -51.44 9.63 14.98
N SER A 261 -52.34 8.67 15.11
CA SER A 261 -53.24 8.27 14.01
C SER A 261 -54.45 9.21 13.93
N ASP A 262 -54.97 9.45 12.72
CA ASP A 262 -56.30 10.03 12.59
C ASP A 262 -57.36 9.06 13.14
N LEU A 263 -58.55 9.58 13.43
CA LEU A 263 -59.59 8.82 14.11
C LEU A 263 -59.97 7.53 13.36
N ALA A 264 -60.16 7.60 12.03
CA ALA A 264 -60.61 6.44 11.26
C ALA A 264 -59.52 5.37 11.18
N THR A 265 -58.30 5.77 10.84
CA THR A 265 -57.14 4.86 10.75
C THR A 265 -56.85 4.21 12.09
N GLY A 266 -56.85 4.97 13.19
CA GLY A 266 -56.57 4.44 14.50
C GLY A 266 -57.63 3.46 15.02
N LEU A 267 -58.91 3.69 14.69
CA LEU A 267 -59.99 2.75 15.00
C LEU A 267 -59.86 1.45 14.20
N ASP A 268 -59.49 1.53 12.92
CA ASP A 268 -59.27 0.34 12.08
C ASP A 268 -58.10 -0.49 12.60
N GLN A 269 -56.98 0.14 12.98
CA GLN A 269 -55.83 -0.52 13.59
C GLN A 269 -56.20 -1.25 14.88
N LEU A 270 -56.95 -0.57 15.76
CA LEU A 270 -57.36 -1.10 17.05
C LEU A 270 -58.36 -2.25 16.91
N ALA A 271 -59.26 -2.20 15.92
CA ALA A 271 -60.14 -3.33 15.58
C ALA A 271 -59.36 -4.55 15.10
N ARG A 272 -58.43 -4.38 14.15
CA ARG A 272 -57.58 -5.46 13.65
C ARG A 272 -56.70 -6.05 14.75
N HIS A 273 -56.18 -5.21 15.63
CA HIS A 273 -55.39 -5.63 16.80
C HIS A 273 -56.20 -6.53 17.74
N PHE A 274 -57.46 -6.15 18.00
CA PHE A 274 -58.38 -6.95 18.78
C PHE A 274 -58.70 -8.30 18.11
N GLU A 275 -59.09 -8.29 16.84
CA GLU A 275 -59.40 -9.51 16.07
C GLU A 275 -58.22 -10.47 16.02
N PHE A 276 -57.01 -9.93 15.82
CA PHE A 276 -55.77 -10.71 15.88
C PHE A 276 -55.54 -11.32 17.26
N THR A 277 -55.76 -10.53 18.32
CA THR A 277 -55.61 -11.00 19.71
C THR A 277 -56.62 -12.09 20.08
N GLU A 278 -57.87 -11.95 19.66
CA GLU A 278 -58.90 -12.99 19.87
C GLU A 278 -58.62 -14.25 19.04
N SER A 279 -58.15 -14.09 17.81
CA SER A 279 -57.70 -15.21 16.97
C SER A 279 -56.55 -15.98 17.64
N MET A 280 -55.59 -15.27 18.25
CA MET A 280 -54.54 -15.90 19.06
C MET A 280 -55.09 -16.62 20.30
N ARG A 281 -56.01 -16.00 21.04
CA ARG A 281 -56.59 -16.58 22.28
C ARG A 281 -57.43 -17.82 21.99
N SER A 282 -58.14 -17.84 20.88
CA SER A 282 -58.93 -18.99 20.42
C SER A 282 -58.07 -20.12 19.85
N GLY A 283 -56.76 -19.91 19.68
CA GLY A 283 -55.85 -20.89 19.10
C GLY A 283 -56.03 -21.07 17.60
N ALA A 284 -56.62 -20.08 16.90
CA ALA A 284 -56.76 -20.12 15.45
C ALA A 284 -55.38 -20.13 14.77
N GLU A 285 -55.30 -20.76 13.60
CA GLU A 285 -54.09 -20.67 12.78
C GLU A 285 -53.94 -19.27 12.19
N LEU A 286 -52.88 -18.56 12.58
CA LEU A 286 -52.53 -17.25 12.04
C LEU A 286 -51.46 -17.38 10.96
N ALA A 287 -51.66 -16.71 9.83
CA ALA A 287 -50.62 -16.65 8.82
C ALA A 287 -49.40 -15.89 9.39
N ALA A 288 -48.20 -16.27 8.94
CA ALA A 288 -46.98 -15.62 9.42
C ALA A 288 -46.99 -14.11 9.10
N ASP A 289 -47.52 -13.71 7.95
CA ASP A 289 -47.64 -12.31 7.55
C ASP A 289 -48.54 -11.50 8.49
N ASP A 290 -49.64 -12.07 8.99
CA ASP A 290 -50.50 -11.39 9.97
C ASP A 290 -49.75 -11.13 11.27
N ILE A 291 -48.95 -12.11 11.72
CA ILE A 291 -48.13 -11.96 12.92
C ILE A 291 -47.04 -10.90 12.72
N LYS A 292 -46.37 -10.91 11.56
CA LYS A 292 -45.34 -9.91 11.22
C LYS A 292 -45.94 -8.51 11.19
N ASN A 293 -47.07 -8.33 10.49
CA ASN A 293 -47.80 -7.06 10.42
C ASN A 293 -48.21 -6.55 11.80
N TYR A 294 -48.72 -7.44 12.66
CA TYR A 294 -49.08 -7.09 14.03
C TYR A 294 -47.84 -6.62 14.82
N LEU A 295 -46.73 -7.35 14.79
CA LEU A 295 -45.52 -6.98 15.53
C LEU A 295 -44.90 -5.67 15.04
N ASN A 296 -44.91 -5.44 13.72
CA ASN A 296 -44.41 -4.22 13.11
C ASN A 296 -45.29 -2.99 13.42
N SER A 297 -46.55 -3.18 13.83
CA SER A 297 -47.43 -2.08 14.26
C SER A 297 -47.00 -1.44 15.59
N GLY A 298 -46.05 -2.06 16.31
CA GLY A 298 -45.60 -1.60 17.62
C GLY A 298 -46.56 -1.95 18.77
N ALA A 299 -47.66 -2.64 18.47
CA ALA A 299 -48.64 -3.01 19.47
C ALA A 299 -48.10 -4.15 20.38
N PRO A 300 -48.19 -4.02 21.72
CA PRO A 300 -47.66 -5.02 22.63
C PRO A 300 -48.43 -6.33 22.51
N LEU A 301 -47.71 -7.45 22.44
CA LEU A 301 -48.32 -8.78 22.56
C LEU A 301 -48.67 -9.06 24.03
N PRO A 302 -49.84 -9.66 24.33
CA PRO A 302 -50.11 -10.17 25.66
C PRO A 302 -49.03 -11.19 26.07
N SER A 303 -48.39 -10.95 27.22
CA SER A 303 -47.31 -11.80 27.77
C SER A 303 -47.56 -13.33 27.69
N PRO A 304 -48.76 -13.87 28.00
CA PRO A 304 -48.97 -15.32 27.93
C PRO A 304 -48.98 -15.89 26.50
N LEU A 305 -49.24 -15.08 25.48
CA LEU A 305 -49.34 -15.51 24.08
C LEU A 305 -47.99 -15.41 23.36
N LEU A 306 -47.13 -14.48 23.79
CA LEU A 306 -45.84 -14.19 23.17
C LEU A 306 -45.01 -15.45 22.87
N PRO A 307 -44.82 -16.41 23.80
CA PRO A 307 -43.99 -17.58 23.51
C PRO A 307 -44.51 -18.48 22.39
N ASN A 308 -45.84 -18.63 22.26
CA ASN A 308 -46.42 -19.50 21.23
C ASN A 308 -46.37 -18.84 19.85
N VAL A 309 -46.61 -17.52 19.81
CA VAL A 309 -46.49 -16.71 18.58
C VAL A 309 -45.06 -16.71 18.07
N MET A 310 -44.09 -16.48 18.97
CA MET A 310 -42.68 -16.48 18.62
C MET A 310 -42.17 -17.86 18.22
N HIS A 311 -42.67 -18.93 18.85
CA HIS A 311 -42.35 -20.29 18.42
C HIS A 311 -42.85 -20.59 17.01
N ARG A 312 -44.07 -20.14 16.66
CA ARG A 312 -44.62 -20.30 15.31
C ARG A 312 -43.84 -19.50 14.28
N LEU A 313 -43.53 -18.23 14.56
CA LEU A 313 -42.68 -17.43 13.67
C LEU A 313 -41.28 -18.04 13.53
N LEU A 314 -40.73 -18.62 14.60
CA LEU A 314 -39.45 -19.33 14.53
C LEU A 314 -39.54 -20.52 13.58
N GLN A 315 -40.60 -21.33 13.66
CA GLN A 315 -40.80 -22.44 12.73
C GLN A 315 -40.88 -21.95 11.28
N THR A 316 -41.66 -20.90 11.01
CA THR A 316 -41.71 -20.28 9.68
C THR A 316 -40.33 -19.79 9.23
N ALA A 317 -39.59 -19.11 10.11
CA ALA A 317 -38.26 -18.61 9.82
C ALA A 317 -37.29 -19.76 9.45
N LEU A 318 -37.39 -20.91 10.12
CA LEU A 318 -36.56 -22.08 9.83
C LEU A 318 -37.01 -22.83 8.57
N ASP A 319 -38.31 -23.00 8.36
CA ASP A 319 -38.87 -23.80 7.26
C ASP A 319 -38.82 -23.07 5.92
N GLN A 320 -39.08 -21.76 5.93
CA GLN A 320 -39.16 -20.91 4.73
C GLN A 320 -37.93 -20.02 4.54
N ARG A 321 -36.98 -20.03 5.50
CA ARG A 321 -35.83 -19.12 5.53
C ARG A 321 -36.25 -17.64 5.49
N ASP A 322 -37.39 -17.31 6.11
CA ASP A 322 -37.94 -15.95 6.20
C ASP A 322 -37.08 -15.08 7.14
N SER A 323 -36.33 -14.15 6.55
CA SER A 323 -35.41 -13.26 7.27
C SER A 323 -36.11 -12.23 8.16
N GLU A 324 -37.33 -11.81 7.80
CA GLU A 324 -38.11 -10.88 8.60
C GLU A 324 -38.65 -11.58 9.84
N ALA A 325 -39.20 -12.79 9.68
CA ALA A 325 -39.61 -13.63 10.80
C ALA A 325 -38.42 -13.92 11.73
N ALA A 326 -37.25 -14.25 11.17
CA ALA A 326 -36.03 -14.48 11.95
C ALA A 326 -35.66 -13.26 12.80
N ARG A 327 -35.63 -12.07 12.19
CA ARG A 327 -35.31 -10.80 12.86
C ARG A 327 -36.30 -10.51 14.00
N LEU A 328 -37.60 -10.63 13.75
CA LEU A 328 -38.63 -10.35 14.76
C LEU A 328 -38.52 -11.30 15.95
N VAL A 329 -38.32 -12.59 15.71
CA VAL A 329 -38.11 -13.58 16.78
C VAL A 329 -36.84 -13.27 17.55
N ALA A 330 -35.75 -12.95 16.87
CA ALA A 330 -34.48 -12.67 17.51
C ALA A 330 -34.50 -11.39 18.36
N ILE A 331 -35.17 -10.32 17.91
CA ILE A 331 -35.41 -9.10 18.71
C ILE A 331 -36.16 -9.44 20.00
N GLN A 332 -37.18 -10.30 19.93
CA GLN A 332 -37.94 -10.69 21.13
C GLN A 332 -37.14 -11.61 22.05
N MET A 333 -36.34 -12.53 21.51
CA MET A 333 -35.38 -13.31 22.29
C MET A 333 -34.30 -12.43 22.94
N ASP A 334 -33.96 -11.31 22.30
CA ASP A 334 -33.03 -10.34 22.87
C ASP A 334 -33.65 -9.53 24.02
N ALA A 335 -34.94 -9.24 23.93
CA ALA A 335 -35.69 -8.55 24.98
C ALA A 335 -36.08 -9.44 26.17
N ASP A 336 -36.30 -10.75 25.95
CA ASP A 336 -36.78 -11.69 26.96
C ASP A 336 -35.87 -12.93 27.10
N PRO A 337 -35.04 -13.01 28.17
CA PRO A 337 -34.18 -14.17 28.43
C PRO A 337 -34.92 -15.50 28.63
N THR A 338 -36.18 -15.47 29.09
CA THR A 338 -36.97 -16.69 29.30
C THR A 338 -37.46 -17.25 27.96
N LEU A 339 -37.85 -16.35 27.05
CA LEU A 339 -38.17 -16.68 25.67
C LEU A 339 -36.93 -17.20 24.95
N ASP A 340 -35.78 -16.56 25.13
CA ASP A 340 -34.50 -16.97 24.57
C ASP A 340 -34.12 -18.39 25.00
N ALA A 341 -34.26 -18.73 26.28
CA ALA A 341 -34.00 -20.08 26.78
C ALA A 341 -34.93 -21.12 26.13
N ARG A 342 -36.22 -20.80 25.99
CA ARG A 342 -37.22 -21.71 25.39
C ARG A 342 -37.04 -21.89 23.89
N LEU A 343 -36.81 -20.83 23.15
CA LEU A 343 -36.62 -20.89 21.70
C LEU A 343 -35.20 -21.35 21.34
N GLY A 344 -34.22 -21.06 22.19
CA GLY A 344 -32.86 -21.56 22.09
C GLY A 344 -32.77 -23.09 22.14
N THR A 345 -33.59 -23.76 22.97
CA THR A 345 -33.67 -25.24 22.95
C THR A 345 -34.28 -25.76 21.65
N THR A 346 -35.22 -25.02 21.04
CA THR A 346 -35.79 -25.37 19.73
C THR A 346 -34.74 -25.25 18.62
N LEU A 347 -33.95 -24.17 18.62
CA LEU A 347 -32.83 -23.99 17.69
C LEU A 347 -31.79 -25.10 17.86
N ALA A 348 -31.40 -25.41 19.10
CA ALA A 348 -30.45 -26.48 19.40
C ALA A 348 -30.95 -27.87 18.95
N ALA A 349 -32.23 -28.17 19.15
CA ALA A 349 -32.86 -29.40 18.66
C ALA A 349 -32.98 -29.45 17.13
N GLY A 350 -32.95 -28.30 16.46
CA GLY A 350 -32.92 -28.20 15.00
C GLY A 350 -31.55 -28.46 14.37
N LEU A 351 -30.45 -28.30 15.12
CA LEU A 351 -29.09 -28.47 14.60
C LEU A 351 -28.84 -29.84 13.91
N PRO A 352 -29.34 -30.99 14.41
CA PRO A 352 -29.11 -32.27 13.73
C PRO A 352 -29.92 -32.47 12.44
N THR A 353 -31.00 -31.72 12.24
CA THR A 353 -31.97 -31.97 11.14
C THR A 353 -32.01 -30.89 10.08
N ARG A 354 -31.74 -29.64 10.46
CA ARG A 354 -31.77 -28.44 9.60
C ARG A 354 -30.74 -27.40 10.06
N PRO A 355 -29.46 -27.76 10.16
CA PRO A 355 -28.42 -26.86 10.67
C PRO A 355 -28.25 -25.61 9.79
N ASP A 356 -28.52 -25.73 8.49
CA ASP A 356 -28.48 -24.64 7.52
C ASP A 356 -29.53 -23.55 7.80
N ALA A 357 -30.75 -23.95 8.16
CA ALA A 357 -31.80 -23.01 8.54
C ALA A 357 -31.45 -22.26 9.84
N VAL A 358 -30.90 -22.97 10.83
CA VAL A 358 -30.41 -22.36 12.08
C VAL A 358 -29.25 -21.40 11.81
N TYR A 359 -28.36 -21.76 10.87
CA TYR A 359 -27.25 -20.91 10.44
C TYR A 359 -27.76 -19.59 9.84
N VAL A 360 -28.68 -19.65 8.85
CA VAL A 360 -29.28 -18.46 8.23
C VAL A 360 -29.99 -17.59 9.25
N PHE A 361 -30.71 -18.20 10.20
CA PHE A 361 -31.39 -17.50 11.29
C PHE A 361 -30.39 -16.72 12.18
N ALA A 362 -29.35 -17.39 12.68
CA ALA A 362 -28.36 -16.75 13.56
C ALA A 362 -27.54 -15.68 12.82
N ARG A 363 -27.21 -15.93 11.54
CA ARG A 363 -26.49 -14.98 10.68
C ARG A 363 -27.30 -13.71 10.44
N ALA A 364 -28.59 -13.83 10.13
CA ALA A 364 -29.48 -12.69 9.92
C ALA A 364 -29.52 -11.77 11.15
N GLN A 365 -29.53 -12.35 12.36
CA GLN A 365 -29.50 -11.55 13.57
C GLN A 365 -28.13 -10.90 13.84
N LEU A 366 -27.02 -11.61 13.63
CA LEU A 366 -25.69 -11.01 13.79
C LEU A 366 -25.45 -9.86 12.81
N ALA A 367 -25.96 -9.98 11.58
CA ALA A 367 -25.91 -8.89 10.60
C ALA A 367 -26.69 -7.65 11.06
N ALA A 368 -27.81 -7.83 11.78
CA ALA A 368 -28.63 -6.74 12.28
C ALA A 368 -28.13 -6.14 13.61
N ALA A 369 -27.62 -6.98 14.53
CA ALA A 369 -27.23 -6.60 15.88
C ALA A 369 -25.75 -6.16 16.00
N GLY A 370 -24.91 -6.49 15.01
CA GLY A 370 -23.47 -6.24 15.04
C GLY A 370 -22.73 -7.07 16.10
N ASP A 371 -21.57 -6.57 16.54
CA ASP A 371 -20.64 -7.28 17.45
C ASP A 371 -21.17 -7.52 18.87
N ALA A 372 -22.31 -6.92 19.22
CA ALA A 372 -22.77 -6.84 20.61
C ALA A 372 -23.40 -8.13 21.18
N ALA A 373 -23.50 -9.21 20.40
CA ALA A 373 -24.29 -10.38 20.80
C ALA A 373 -23.52 -11.73 20.77
N PRO A 374 -22.69 -12.03 21.80
CA PRO A 374 -21.85 -13.24 21.85
C PRO A 374 -22.65 -14.56 21.78
N ARG A 375 -23.89 -14.58 22.28
CA ARG A 375 -24.76 -15.78 22.19
C ARG A 375 -25.16 -16.13 20.76
N TRP A 376 -25.38 -15.14 19.90
CA TRP A 376 -25.74 -15.38 18.50
C TRP A 376 -24.53 -15.89 17.72
N ARG A 377 -23.32 -15.42 18.07
CA ARG A 377 -22.05 -15.97 17.57
C ARG A 377 -21.90 -17.46 17.91
N GLN A 378 -22.14 -17.86 19.16
CA GLN A 378 -22.09 -19.27 19.57
C GLN A 378 -23.10 -20.14 18.81
N ARG A 379 -24.32 -19.64 18.59
CA ARG A 379 -25.36 -20.33 17.80
C ARG A 379 -24.96 -20.47 16.33
N LEU A 380 -24.39 -19.42 15.74
CA LEU A 380 -23.87 -19.45 14.38
C LEU A 380 -22.74 -20.48 14.25
N GLN A 381 -21.77 -20.46 15.17
CA GLN A 381 -20.67 -21.42 15.22
C GLN A 381 -21.16 -22.87 15.30
N ALA A 382 -22.09 -23.17 16.20
CA ALA A 382 -22.68 -24.50 16.32
C ALA A 382 -23.40 -24.94 15.04
N ALA A 383 -24.18 -24.03 14.44
CA ALA A 383 -24.89 -24.29 13.19
C ALA A 383 -23.96 -24.46 11.99
N ALA A 384 -22.89 -23.68 11.90
CA ALA A 384 -21.86 -23.78 10.87
C ALA A 384 -21.14 -25.13 10.96
N LEU A 385 -20.74 -25.53 12.16
CA LEU A 385 -20.09 -26.81 12.41
C LEU A 385 -20.99 -27.99 12.01
N CYS A 386 -22.25 -28.01 12.46
CA CYS A 386 -23.19 -29.07 12.11
C CYS A 386 -23.50 -29.08 10.61
N SER A 387 -23.71 -27.91 9.99
CA SER A 387 -23.97 -27.81 8.54
C SER A 387 -22.80 -28.36 7.74
N LEU A 388 -21.58 -28.02 8.13
CA LEU A 388 -20.38 -28.46 7.46
C LEU A 388 -20.14 -29.98 7.66
N GLN A 389 -20.40 -30.52 8.84
CA GLN A 389 -20.35 -31.97 9.09
C GLN A 389 -21.34 -32.73 8.20
N VAL A 390 -22.60 -32.28 8.12
CA VAL A 390 -23.61 -32.88 7.23
C VAL A 390 -23.17 -32.76 5.77
N ALA A 391 -22.66 -31.59 5.35
CA ALA A 391 -22.17 -31.40 3.99
C ALA A 391 -21.04 -32.38 3.65
N ILE A 392 -20.04 -32.50 4.52
CA ILE A 392 -18.88 -33.39 4.32
C ILE A 392 -19.31 -34.86 4.26
N CYS A 393 -20.19 -35.29 5.17
CA CYS A 393 -20.59 -36.69 5.29
C CYS A 393 -21.62 -37.13 4.24
N GLU A 394 -22.58 -36.28 3.88
CA GLU A 394 -23.80 -36.72 3.17
C GLU A 394 -24.07 -35.97 1.86
N ALA A 395 -23.57 -34.74 1.68
CA ALA A 395 -23.90 -33.92 0.50
C ALA A 395 -22.99 -34.23 -0.69
N ASP A 396 -23.07 -33.48 -1.80
CA ASP A 396 -22.16 -33.58 -2.94
C ASP A 396 -20.93 -32.66 -2.82
N ALA A 397 -19.97 -32.80 -3.73
CA ALA A 397 -18.74 -32.00 -3.77
C ALA A 397 -19.02 -30.49 -3.76
N ALA A 398 -19.96 -30.05 -4.62
CA ALA A 398 -20.35 -28.66 -4.74
C ALA A 398 -20.90 -28.10 -3.43
N THR A 399 -21.71 -28.86 -2.71
CA THR A 399 -22.27 -28.44 -1.41
C THR A 399 -21.18 -28.28 -0.35
N VAL A 400 -20.21 -29.20 -0.27
CA VAL A 400 -19.07 -29.07 0.65
C VAL A 400 -18.28 -27.79 0.39
N ILE A 401 -17.92 -27.56 -0.87
CA ILE A 401 -17.14 -26.38 -1.27
C ILE A 401 -17.93 -25.08 -1.04
N ASN A 402 -19.23 -25.07 -1.34
CA ASN A 402 -20.08 -23.90 -1.09
C ASN A 402 -20.15 -23.56 0.40
N TRP A 403 -20.25 -24.56 1.28
CA TRP A 403 -20.22 -24.32 2.73
C TRP A 403 -18.87 -23.81 3.22
N LEU A 404 -17.76 -24.41 2.77
CA LEU A 404 -16.44 -23.94 3.15
C LEU A 404 -16.17 -22.51 2.66
N ARG A 405 -16.54 -22.18 1.40
CA ARG A 405 -16.46 -20.82 0.86
C ARG A 405 -17.33 -19.85 1.64
N LEU A 406 -18.56 -20.25 1.96
CA LEU A 406 -19.48 -19.42 2.71
C LEU A 406 -18.90 -19.08 4.09
N ILE A 407 -18.39 -20.08 4.81
CA ILE A 407 -17.73 -19.89 6.11
C ILE A 407 -16.47 -19.01 5.99
N ALA A 408 -15.68 -19.21 4.94
CA ALA A 408 -14.45 -18.44 4.69
C ALA A 408 -14.68 -16.96 4.35
N LEU A 409 -15.85 -16.63 3.79
CA LEU A 409 -16.24 -15.28 3.41
C LEU A 409 -17.02 -14.53 4.50
N GLU A 410 -17.36 -15.19 5.61
CA GLU A 410 -18.00 -14.50 6.71
C GLU A 410 -17.04 -13.52 7.42
N PRO A 411 -17.56 -12.46 8.03
CA PRO A 411 -16.76 -11.52 8.81
C PRO A 411 -15.94 -12.17 9.93
N GLU A 412 -14.71 -11.68 10.15
CA GLU A 412 -13.79 -12.21 11.17
C GLU A 412 -14.38 -12.20 12.59
N HIS A 413 -15.21 -11.20 12.91
CA HIS A 413 -15.88 -11.08 14.20
C HIS A 413 -16.96 -12.17 14.46
N TYR A 414 -17.25 -13.03 13.48
CA TYR A 414 -18.05 -14.25 13.68
C TYR A 414 -17.21 -15.42 14.24
N GLU A 415 -15.88 -15.28 14.28
CA GLU A 415 -14.94 -16.25 14.85
C GLU A 415 -15.12 -17.67 14.26
N LEU A 416 -15.29 -17.76 12.94
CA LEU A 416 -15.48 -19.05 12.25
C LEU A 416 -14.16 -19.69 11.77
N SER A 417 -13.01 -19.05 11.98
CA SER A 417 -11.71 -19.52 11.47
C SER A 417 -11.34 -20.93 11.94
N ALA A 418 -11.62 -21.26 13.21
CA ALA A 418 -11.38 -22.61 13.74
C ALA A 418 -12.32 -23.67 13.11
N ILE A 419 -13.54 -23.29 12.74
CA ILE A 419 -14.48 -24.19 12.06
C ILE A 419 -14.03 -24.40 10.62
N LEU A 420 -13.59 -23.35 9.93
CA LEU A 420 -13.01 -23.46 8.59
C LEU A 420 -11.77 -24.37 8.60
N HIS A 421 -10.84 -24.16 9.53
CA HIS A 421 -9.64 -24.97 9.70
C HIS A 421 -9.98 -26.47 9.82
N ASN A 422 -10.81 -26.81 10.82
CA ASN A 422 -11.20 -28.21 11.04
C ASN A 422 -12.03 -28.78 9.88
N GLY A 423 -12.83 -27.92 9.25
CA GLY A 423 -13.64 -28.24 8.07
C GLY A 423 -12.81 -28.66 6.87
N LEU A 424 -11.76 -27.89 6.54
CA LEU A 424 -10.83 -28.19 5.46
C LEU A 424 -10.13 -29.53 5.70
N LEU A 425 -9.65 -29.77 6.92
CA LEU A 425 -8.99 -31.03 7.28
C LEU A 425 -9.95 -32.22 7.28
N ALA A 426 -11.20 -32.04 7.72
CA ALA A 426 -12.22 -33.09 7.67
C ALA A 426 -12.65 -33.42 6.23
N ALA A 427 -12.73 -32.43 5.35
CA ALA A 427 -13.05 -32.62 3.93
C ALA A 427 -11.92 -33.29 3.13
N ARG A 428 -10.69 -33.33 3.68
CA ARG A 428 -9.50 -33.92 3.04
C ARG A 428 -9.71 -35.34 2.55
N GLN A 429 -10.33 -36.21 3.35
CA GLN A 429 -10.54 -37.62 2.98
C GLN A 429 -11.42 -37.74 1.73
N ARG A 430 -12.41 -36.85 1.59
CA ARG A 430 -13.29 -36.84 0.44
C ARG A 430 -12.60 -36.31 -0.82
N ALA A 431 -11.67 -35.39 -0.64
CA ALA A 431 -10.83 -34.86 -1.70
C ALA A 431 -9.83 -35.88 -2.27
N HIS A 432 -9.62 -37.03 -1.62
CA HIS A 432 -8.81 -38.14 -2.16
C HIS A 432 -9.48 -38.81 -3.38
N ASP A 433 -10.80 -38.72 -3.49
CA ASP A 433 -11.56 -39.32 -4.58
C ASP A 433 -12.02 -38.28 -5.62
N ASP A 434 -11.86 -36.99 -5.35
CA ASP A 434 -12.33 -35.88 -6.18
C ASP A 434 -11.29 -34.75 -6.27
N GLY A 435 -10.64 -34.65 -7.43
CA GLY A 435 -9.61 -33.66 -7.68
C GLY A 435 -10.09 -32.21 -7.69
N GLU A 436 -11.37 -31.96 -7.98
CA GLU A 436 -11.93 -30.61 -7.91
C GLU A 436 -12.03 -30.15 -6.46
N ILE A 437 -12.50 -31.03 -5.56
CA ILE A 437 -12.50 -30.75 -4.12
C ILE A 437 -11.07 -30.52 -3.63
N ALA A 438 -10.11 -31.38 -4.00
CA ALA A 438 -8.71 -31.24 -3.58
C ALA A 438 -8.13 -29.86 -3.94
N LEU A 439 -8.38 -29.41 -5.17
CA LEU A 439 -7.96 -28.09 -5.62
C LEU A 439 -8.64 -26.96 -4.83
N GLN A 440 -9.95 -27.06 -4.62
CA GLN A 440 -10.71 -26.05 -3.89
C GLN A 440 -10.33 -25.97 -2.41
N LEU A 441 -9.96 -27.09 -1.77
CA LEU A 441 -9.44 -27.09 -0.40
C LEU A 441 -8.10 -26.34 -0.32
N LEU A 442 -7.19 -26.57 -1.26
CA LEU A 442 -5.94 -25.80 -1.32
C LEU A 442 -6.21 -24.31 -1.58
N GLU A 443 -7.20 -23.98 -2.42
CA GLU A 443 -7.57 -22.58 -2.68
C GLU A 443 -8.06 -21.86 -1.44
N LEU A 444 -8.94 -22.50 -0.70
CA LEU A 444 -9.44 -21.95 0.55
C LEU A 444 -8.37 -21.89 1.63
N ALA A 445 -7.49 -22.90 1.72
CA ALA A 445 -6.37 -22.89 2.66
C ALA A 445 -5.41 -21.73 2.36
N VAL A 446 -5.05 -21.52 1.09
CA VAL A 446 -4.15 -20.45 0.68
C VAL A 446 -4.68 -19.06 1.05
N HIS A 447 -5.97 -18.80 0.84
CA HIS A 447 -6.54 -17.47 1.00
C HIS A 447 -7.16 -17.19 2.37
N HIS A 448 -7.68 -18.22 3.07
CA HIS A 448 -8.52 -18.04 4.25
C HIS A 448 -8.09 -18.86 5.47
N ALA A 449 -7.30 -19.92 5.30
CA ALA A 449 -6.83 -20.78 6.41
C ALA A 449 -5.37 -21.25 6.17
N PRO A 450 -4.41 -20.30 6.12
CA PRO A 450 -3.02 -20.56 5.72
C PRO A 450 -2.30 -21.56 6.65
N ASP A 451 -2.74 -21.67 7.89
CA ASP A 451 -2.25 -22.62 8.89
C ASP A 451 -2.56 -24.09 8.53
N THR A 452 -3.65 -24.36 7.80
CA THR A 452 -3.96 -25.71 7.30
C THR A 452 -3.14 -26.11 6.07
N LEU A 453 -2.60 -25.14 5.34
CA LEU A 453 -1.99 -25.35 4.03
C LEU A 453 -0.83 -26.35 4.09
N GLU A 454 -0.01 -26.29 5.15
CA GLU A 454 1.13 -27.19 5.28
C GLU A 454 0.70 -28.65 5.46
N GLU A 455 -0.37 -28.88 6.23
CA GLU A 455 -0.90 -30.22 6.46
C GLU A 455 -1.53 -30.79 5.18
N LEU A 456 -2.25 -29.96 4.42
CA LEU A 456 -2.81 -30.36 3.14
C LEU A 456 -1.72 -30.68 2.11
N LEU A 457 -0.66 -29.86 2.03
CA LEU A 457 0.46 -30.10 1.11
C LEU A 457 1.33 -31.31 1.53
N ALA A 458 1.30 -31.72 2.80
CA ALA A 458 1.98 -32.93 3.27
C ALA A 458 1.23 -34.22 2.88
N ASP A 459 -0.06 -34.13 2.54
CA ASP A 459 -0.88 -35.27 2.14
C ASP A 459 -0.63 -35.64 0.67
N LYS A 460 0.19 -36.67 0.45
CA LYS A 460 0.52 -37.18 -0.88
C LYS A 460 -0.67 -37.74 -1.64
N ILE A 461 -1.70 -38.24 -0.95
CA ILE A 461 -2.92 -38.78 -1.60
C ILE A 461 -3.75 -37.61 -2.13
N LEU A 462 -3.89 -36.54 -1.33
CA LEU A 462 -4.53 -35.30 -1.77
C LEU A 462 -3.82 -34.71 -3.01
N LEU A 463 -2.48 -34.56 -2.95
CA LEU A 463 -1.70 -34.08 -4.08
C LEU A 463 -1.79 -35.03 -5.30
N GLY A 464 -1.93 -36.33 -5.06
CA GLY A 464 -2.16 -37.34 -6.08
C GLY A 464 -3.47 -37.16 -6.84
N SER A 465 -4.47 -36.57 -6.19
CA SER A 465 -5.83 -36.39 -6.71
C SER A 465 -6.01 -35.07 -7.47
N LEU A 466 -5.07 -34.13 -7.34
CA LEU A 466 -5.14 -32.83 -8.01
C LEU A 466 -5.17 -32.97 -9.55
N PRO A 467 -5.90 -32.08 -10.26
CA PRO A 467 -5.88 -32.04 -11.73
C PRO A 467 -4.46 -31.87 -12.26
N ASP A 468 -4.10 -32.59 -13.33
CA ASP A 468 -2.72 -32.75 -13.79
C ASP A 468 -1.96 -31.43 -13.97
N ASN A 469 -2.61 -30.35 -14.44
CA ASN A 469 -1.93 -29.08 -14.65
C ASN A 469 -1.40 -28.43 -13.35
N ILE A 470 -2.05 -28.69 -12.21
CA ILE A 470 -1.63 -28.17 -10.89
C ILE A 470 -0.90 -29.25 -10.12
N GLY A 471 -1.38 -30.49 -10.20
CA GLY A 471 -0.72 -31.67 -9.65
C GLY A 471 0.73 -31.78 -10.12
N LEU A 472 1.00 -31.63 -11.42
CA LEU A 472 2.37 -31.68 -11.96
C LEU A 472 3.31 -30.61 -11.37
N VAL A 473 2.78 -29.44 -11.01
CA VAL A 473 3.59 -28.35 -10.42
C VAL A 473 3.83 -28.60 -8.92
N LEU A 474 2.78 -28.94 -8.18
CA LEU A 474 2.86 -29.09 -6.72
C LEU A 474 3.44 -30.43 -6.27
N ARG A 475 3.14 -31.52 -6.98
CA ARG A 475 3.58 -32.90 -6.65
C ARG A 475 4.90 -33.25 -7.31
N ASP A 476 5.00 -33.02 -8.62
CA ASP A 476 6.11 -33.53 -9.44
C ASP A 476 7.15 -32.44 -9.77
N HIS A 477 6.84 -31.18 -9.47
CA HIS A 477 7.67 -30.00 -9.78
C HIS A 477 8.09 -29.91 -11.26
N ALA A 478 7.28 -30.48 -12.16
CA ALA A 478 7.61 -30.67 -13.58
C ALA A 478 6.89 -29.69 -14.52
N GLY A 479 5.95 -28.88 -14.00
CA GLY A 479 5.23 -27.85 -14.77
C GLY A 479 5.82 -26.44 -14.59
N ASP A 480 5.29 -25.47 -15.35
CA ASP A 480 5.65 -24.05 -15.22
C ASP A 480 4.84 -23.39 -14.08
N PRO A 481 5.48 -22.95 -12.98
CA PRO A 481 4.80 -22.25 -11.90
C PRO A 481 4.08 -20.97 -12.36
N LEU A 482 4.49 -20.33 -13.45
CA LEU A 482 3.80 -19.13 -13.95
C LEU A 482 2.36 -19.40 -14.38
N LEU A 483 2.03 -20.63 -14.75
CA LEU A 483 0.65 -21.00 -15.06
C LEU A 483 -0.25 -20.96 -13.81
N THR A 484 0.29 -21.18 -12.61
CA THR A 484 -0.49 -21.04 -11.37
C THR A 484 -0.73 -19.57 -11.06
N LEU A 485 0.26 -18.71 -11.26
CA LEU A 485 0.12 -17.25 -11.16
C LEU A 485 -1.02 -16.73 -12.05
N GLN A 486 -1.01 -17.08 -13.33
CA GLN A 486 -1.98 -16.59 -14.31
C GLN A 486 -3.42 -17.03 -14.02
N ARG A 487 -3.61 -18.23 -13.47
CA ARG A 487 -4.93 -18.83 -13.28
C ARG A 487 -5.50 -18.63 -11.89
N ARG A 488 -4.65 -18.55 -10.86
CA ARG A 488 -5.05 -18.66 -9.44
C ARG A 488 -4.46 -17.57 -8.54
N GLY A 489 -3.58 -16.71 -9.06
CA GLY A 489 -3.03 -15.59 -8.31
C GLY A 489 -1.66 -15.84 -7.67
N PRO A 490 -1.09 -14.81 -7.02
CA PRO A 490 0.30 -14.80 -6.54
C PRO A 490 0.55 -15.76 -5.39
N GLU A 491 -0.42 -16.02 -4.53
CA GLU A 491 -0.24 -16.90 -3.37
C GLU A 491 -0.01 -18.35 -3.81
N PHE A 492 -0.76 -18.86 -4.78
CA PHE A 492 -0.51 -20.19 -5.36
C PHE A 492 0.83 -20.30 -6.06
N PHE A 493 1.24 -19.22 -6.74
CA PHE A 493 2.54 -19.14 -7.36
C PHE A 493 3.65 -19.27 -6.31
N LEU A 494 3.55 -18.54 -5.21
CA LEU A 494 4.52 -18.62 -4.11
C LEU A 494 4.57 -20.03 -3.49
N VAL A 495 3.42 -20.67 -3.29
CA VAL A 495 3.37 -22.06 -2.81
C VAL A 495 4.09 -23.02 -3.77
N ALA A 496 3.83 -22.91 -5.06
CA ALA A 496 4.48 -23.73 -6.08
C ALA A 496 6.00 -23.52 -6.11
N VAL A 497 6.45 -22.27 -6.09
CA VAL A 497 7.88 -21.94 -6.13
C VAL A 497 8.59 -22.37 -4.85
N ALA A 498 7.97 -22.17 -3.69
CA ALA A 498 8.53 -22.62 -2.41
C ALA A 498 8.69 -24.15 -2.37
N GLN A 499 7.68 -24.91 -2.83
CA GLN A 499 7.76 -26.37 -2.90
C GLN A 499 8.87 -26.82 -3.86
N ALA A 500 8.97 -26.22 -5.05
CA ALA A 500 10.05 -26.51 -5.99
C ALA A 500 11.44 -26.16 -5.44
N THR A 501 11.54 -25.07 -4.67
CA THR A 501 12.78 -24.63 -4.01
C THR A 501 13.18 -25.61 -2.91
N ALA A 502 12.24 -26.00 -2.06
CA ALA A 502 12.46 -26.98 -0.99
C ALA A 502 12.85 -28.37 -1.56
N ALA A 503 12.28 -28.76 -2.70
CA ALA A 503 12.62 -29.97 -3.42
C ALA A 503 13.89 -29.84 -4.29
N ARG A 504 14.47 -28.64 -4.40
CA ARG A 504 15.66 -28.32 -5.21
C ARG A 504 15.54 -28.70 -6.69
N VAL A 505 14.37 -28.46 -7.29
CA VAL A 505 14.09 -28.81 -8.69
C VAL A 505 14.42 -27.65 -9.61
N ALA A 506 15.62 -27.69 -10.20
CA ALA A 506 16.15 -26.68 -11.11
C ALA A 506 15.21 -26.31 -12.27
N GLY A 507 14.50 -27.30 -12.85
CA GLY A 507 13.63 -27.11 -14.01
C GLY A 507 12.43 -26.19 -13.76
N ALA A 508 11.96 -26.10 -12.51
CA ALA A 508 10.82 -25.26 -12.14
C ALA A 508 11.21 -23.79 -11.89
N ILE A 509 12.50 -23.49 -11.69
CA ILE A 509 13.00 -22.16 -11.35
C ILE A 509 13.63 -21.51 -12.58
N SER A 510 12.79 -21.09 -13.53
CA SER A 510 13.21 -20.38 -14.74
C SER A 510 13.53 -18.91 -14.46
N SER A 511 14.21 -18.22 -15.38
CA SER A 511 14.45 -16.77 -15.26
C SER A 511 13.14 -15.97 -15.14
N ALA A 512 12.09 -16.36 -15.86
CA ALA A 512 10.79 -15.71 -15.79
C ALA A 512 10.09 -15.93 -14.44
N VAL A 513 10.22 -17.11 -13.84
CA VAL A 513 9.74 -17.39 -12.47
C VAL A 513 10.47 -16.50 -11.46
N LEU A 514 11.80 -16.36 -11.60
CA LEU A 514 12.61 -15.53 -10.71
C LEU A 514 12.25 -14.05 -10.83
N GLU A 515 11.99 -13.54 -12.03
CA GLU A 515 11.53 -12.16 -12.23
C GLU A 515 10.18 -11.90 -11.54
N GLN A 516 9.22 -12.83 -11.66
CA GLN A 516 7.92 -12.69 -10.99
C GLN A 516 8.03 -12.82 -9.47
N LEU A 517 8.82 -13.79 -8.97
CA LEU A 517 9.12 -13.90 -7.54
C LEU A 517 9.76 -12.61 -7.01
N TRP A 518 10.69 -12.05 -7.78
CA TRP A 518 11.37 -10.82 -7.41
C TRP A 518 10.43 -9.62 -7.38
N LEU A 519 9.48 -9.53 -8.33
CA LEU A 519 8.44 -8.51 -8.33
C LEU A 519 7.59 -8.57 -7.05
N LEU A 520 7.19 -9.79 -6.62
CA LEU A 520 6.44 -9.99 -5.37
C LEU A 520 7.29 -9.66 -4.13
N TYR A 521 8.58 -10.02 -4.14
CA TYR A 521 9.52 -9.66 -3.09
C TYR A 521 9.70 -8.14 -2.93
N ARG A 522 9.71 -7.39 -4.04
CA ARG A 522 9.78 -5.91 -4.00
C ARG A 522 8.48 -5.24 -3.60
N GLY A 523 7.35 -5.81 -4.00
CA GLY A 523 6.04 -5.16 -3.97
C GLY A 523 5.41 -5.02 -2.58
N GLU A 524 6.15 -5.29 -1.50
CA GLU A 524 5.60 -5.42 -0.14
C GLU A 524 4.32 -6.28 -0.12
N HIS A 525 4.34 -7.40 -0.87
CA HIS A 525 3.16 -8.26 -0.97
C HIS A 525 2.84 -8.86 0.39
N HIS A 526 1.80 -8.36 1.04
CA HIS A 526 1.29 -8.87 2.30
C HIS A 526 0.44 -10.12 2.04
N SER A 527 1.10 -11.27 2.06
CA SER A 527 0.44 -12.57 1.98
C SER A 527 0.14 -13.09 3.38
N LEU A 528 -1.03 -13.73 3.55
CA LEU A 528 -1.38 -14.46 4.78
C LEU A 528 -0.68 -15.83 4.88
N LEU A 529 0.08 -16.22 3.86
CA LEU A 529 0.75 -17.52 3.83
C LEU A 529 1.76 -17.70 4.98
N PRO A 530 2.02 -18.95 5.41
CA PRO A 530 3.08 -19.25 6.37
C PRO A 530 4.45 -18.73 5.92
N ASP A 531 5.32 -18.38 6.87
CA ASP A 531 6.63 -17.74 6.61
C ASP A 531 7.46 -18.41 5.52
N ARG A 532 7.45 -19.75 5.44
CA ARG A 532 8.23 -20.51 4.44
C ARG A 532 7.82 -20.24 2.98
N PHE A 533 6.59 -19.75 2.78
CA PHE A 533 6.03 -19.42 1.47
C PHE A 533 6.11 -17.93 1.16
N GLN A 534 6.61 -17.11 2.10
CA GLN A 534 6.77 -15.69 1.86
C GLN A 534 7.88 -15.45 0.83
N PRO A 535 7.76 -14.43 -0.05
CA PRO A 535 8.76 -14.16 -1.08
C PRO A 535 10.17 -14.00 -0.51
N GLU A 536 10.31 -13.36 0.66
CA GLU A 536 11.59 -13.17 1.34
C GLU A 536 12.24 -14.49 1.75
N ALA A 537 11.47 -15.41 2.33
CA ALA A 537 11.99 -16.72 2.74
C ALA A 537 12.44 -17.55 1.52
N ILE A 538 11.65 -17.53 0.44
CA ILE A 538 11.98 -18.23 -0.81
C ILE A 538 13.25 -17.64 -1.42
N VAL A 539 13.34 -16.31 -1.55
CA VAL A 539 14.54 -15.64 -2.09
C VAL A 539 15.76 -15.97 -1.23
N LYS A 540 15.65 -15.89 0.10
CA LYS A 540 16.75 -16.22 1.02
C LYS A 540 17.23 -17.65 0.82
N GLU A 541 16.33 -18.61 0.74
CA GLU A 541 16.66 -20.02 0.48
C GLU A 541 17.36 -20.21 -0.88
N LEU A 542 16.89 -19.51 -1.93
CA LEU A 542 17.54 -19.50 -3.25
C LEU A 542 18.95 -18.88 -3.21
N LEU A 543 19.20 -17.86 -2.39
CA LEU A 543 20.53 -17.27 -2.24
C LEU A 543 21.48 -18.16 -1.45
N GLU A 544 20.98 -18.81 -0.40
CA GLU A 544 21.79 -19.63 0.50
C GLU A 544 22.12 -21.00 -0.11
N GLN A 545 21.15 -21.67 -0.74
CA GLN A 545 21.27 -23.04 -1.22
C GLN A 545 21.25 -23.17 -2.74
N GLY A 546 20.70 -22.17 -3.44
CA GLY A 546 20.57 -22.19 -4.90
C GLY A 546 21.87 -22.44 -5.67
N PRO A 547 23.05 -21.90 -5.26
CA PRO A 547 24.31 -22.20 -5.94
C PRO A 547 24.59 -23.70 -6.12
N ALA A 548 24.16 -24.56 -5.21
CA ALA A 548 24.46 -26.00 -5.31
C ALA A 548 23.62 -26.75 -6.37
N TRP A 549 22.52 -26.18 -6.87
CA TRP A 549 21.57 -26.92 -7.73
C TRP A 549 20.88 -26.10 -8.82
N LEU A 550 20.88 -24.77 -8.76
CA LEU A 550 20.31 -23.93 -9.81
C LEU A 550 21.23 -23.86 -11.04
N PRO A 551 20.66 -23.75 -12.25
CA PRO A 551 21.46 -23.55 -13.45
C PRO A 551 22.10 -22.15 -13.44
N ALA A 552 23.27 -22.01 -14.08
CA ALA A 552 24.01 -20.75 -14.15
C ALA A 552 23.18 -19.58 -14.70
N SER A 553 22.22 -19.84 -15.60
CA SER A 553 21.30 -18.81 -16.12
C SER A 553 20.34 -18.27 -15.07
N ALA A 554 19.86 -19.11 -14.15
CA ALA A 554 19.00 -18.70 -13.04
C ALA A 554 19.79 -17.92 -12.01
N LEU A 555 20.99 -18.39 -11.65
CA LEU A 555 21.91 -17.71 -10.74
C LEU A 555 22.33 -16.34 -11.29
N GLY A 556 22.63 -16.25 -12.60
CA GLY A 556 22.90 -14.99 -13.28
C GLY A 556 21.72 -14.03 -13.26
N ASN A 557 20.50 -14.55 -13.41
CA ASN A 557 19.29 -13.73 -13.32
C ASN A 557 19.06 -13.17 -11.91
N ILE A 558 19.17 -14.01 -10.87
CA ILE A 558 19.06 -13.55 -9.47
C ILE A 558 20.14 -12.51 -9.15
N GLY A 559 21.38 -12.77 -9.57
CA GLY A 559 22.47 -11.81 -9.41
C GLY A 559 22.20 -10.48 -10.11
N ALA A 560 21.63 -10.51 -11.32
CA ALA A 560 21.25 -9.31 -12.06
C ALA A 560 20.14 -8.52 -11.34
N LEU A 561 19.11 -9.21 -10.83
CA LEU A 561 17.99 -8.61 -10.10
C LEU A 561 18.45 -7.96 -8.78
N LEU A 562 19.31 -8.65 -8.02
CA LEU A 562 19.94 -8.12 -6.80
C LEU A 562 20.71 -6.82 -7.07
N LEU A 563 21.52 -6.81 -8.12
CA LEU A 563 22.30 -5.64 -8.50
C LEU A 563 21.41 -4.51 -9.01
N ALA A 564 20.45 -4.79 -9.89
CA ALA A 564 19.54 -3.79 -10.47
C ALA A 564 18.79 -3.00 -9.39
N ASP A 565 18.42 -3.68 -8.29
CA ASP A 565 17.72 -3.07 -7.16
C ASP A 565 18.62 -2.49 -6.07
N GLY A 566 19.94 -2.52 -6.26
CA GLY A 566 20.91 -2.00 -5.29
C GLY A 566 20.91 -2.78 -3.96
N ARG A 567 20.53 -4.06 -3.97
CA ARG A 567 20.57 -4.96 -2.79
C ARG A 567 21.99 -5.48 -2.55
N ASP A 568 22.94 -4.56 -2.40
CA ASP A 568 24.38 -4.83 -2.44
C ASP A 568 24.83 -5.83 -1.35
N ALA A 569 24.27 -5.74 -0.14
CA ALA A 569 24.60 -6.67 0.95
C ALA A 569 24.21 -8.12 0.63
N LEU A 570 22.97 -8.35 0.18
CA LEU A 570 22.49 -9.67 -0.24
C LEU A 570 23.27 -10.19 -1.45
N PHE A 571 23.63 -9.30 -2.38
CA PHE A 571 24.48 -9.67 -3.51
C PHE A 571 25.87 -10.14 -3.07
N LEU A 572 26.49 -9.48 -2.09
CA LEU A 572 27.81 -9.87 -1.58
C LEU A 572 27.76 -11.22 -0.84
N GLU A 573 26.71 -11.48 -0.08
CA GLU A 573 26.47 -12.79 0.55
C GLU A 573 26.31 -13.88 -0.51
N PHE A 574 25.49 -13.63 -1.53
CA PHE A 574 25.30 -14.54 -2.66
C PHE A 574 26.59 -14.77 -3.44
N ALA A 575 27.37 -13.72 -3.70
CA ALA A 575 28.65 -13.80 -4.39
C ALA A 575 29.68 -14.62 -3.59
N ALA A 576 29.67 -14.53 -2.25
CA ALA A 576 30.50 -15.37 -1.40
C ALA A 576 30.13 -16.86 -1.53
N ARG A 577 28.84 -17.18 -1.63
CA ARG A 577 28.38 -18.56 -1.90
C ARG A 577 28.76 -19.04 -3.30
N LEU A 578 28.59 -18.20 -4.33
CA LEU A 578 29.04 -18.52 -5.68
C LEU A 578 30.55 -18.74 -5.78
N ALA A 579 31.35 -18.05 -4.95
CA ALA A 579 32.79 -18.26 -4.88
C ALA A 579 33.16 -19.59 -4.21
N GLN A 580 32.40 -20.03 -3.21
CA GLN A 580 32.59 -21.34 -2.56
C GLN A 580 32.36 -22.51 -3.54
N GLU A 581 31.47 -22.33 -4.52
CA GLU A 581 31.13 -23.31 -5.55
C GLU A 581 31.89 -23.09 -6.88
N ASP A 582 32.92 -22.23 -6.91
CA ASP A 582 33.72 -21.89 -8.10
C ASP A 582 32.92 -21.36 -9.32
N MET A 583 31.70 -20.85 -9.13
CA MET A 583 30.83 -20.36 -10.22
C MET A 583 30.85 -18.85 -10.40
N LEU A 584 31.39 -18.10 -9.42
CA LEU A 584 31.36 -16.63 -9.42
C LEU A 584 31.92 -16.03 -10.73
N ALA A 585 33.02 -16.57 -11.25
CA ALA A 585 33.66 -16.07 -12.46
C ALA A 585 32.78 -16.14 -13.72
N GLY A 586 31.94 -17.19 -13.83
CA GLY A 586 31.05 -17.38 -14.96
C GLY A 586 29.77 -16.53 -14.89
N ILE A 587 29.31 -16.23 -13.68
CA ILE A 587 28.01 -15.57 -13.43
C ILE A 587 28.17 -14.06 -13.29
N LEU A 588 29.21 -13.59 -12.61
CA LEU A 588 29.39 -12.19 -12.22
C LEU A 588 29.34 -11.20 -13.41
N PRO A 589 30.02 -11.43 -14.55
CA PRO A 589 30.03 -10.46 -15.65
C PRO A 589 28.67 -10.30 -16.30
N ASP A 590 27.97 -11.42 -16.48
CA ASP A 590 26.65 -11.45 -17.11
C ASP A 590 25.58 -10.83 -16.21
N ALA A 591 25.60 -11.16 -14.91
CA ALA A 591 24.74 -10.52 -13.92
C ALA A 591 24.94 -9.00 -13.88
N ALA A 592 26.20 -8.55 -13.82
CA ALA A 592 26.54 -7.13 -13.79
C ALA A 592 26.16 -6.40 -15.09
N HIS A 593 26.32 -7.04 -16.25
CA HIS A 593 25.88 -6.48 -17.53
C HIS A 593 24.36 -6.32 -17.58
N ARG A 594 23.60 -7.38 -17.25
CA ARG A 594 22.12 -7.38 -17.27
C ARG A 594 21.51 -6.45 -16.22
N SER A 595 22.21 -6.20 -15.11
CA SER A 595 21.73 -5.27 -14.07
C SER A 595 21.58 -3.82 -14.53
N GLN A 596 22.19 -3.46 -15.67
CA GLN A 596 22.22 -2.09 -16.21
C GLN A 596 22.77 -1.02 -15.25
N ARG A 597 23.46 -1.40 -14.17
CA ARG A 597 24.08 -0.43 -13.26
C ARG A 597 25.19 0.36 -13.92
N SER A 598 25.43 1.57 -13.41
CA SER A 598 26.58 2.37 -13.82
C SER A 598 27.90 1.66 -13.48
N SER A 599 28.93 1.89 -14.28
CA SER A 599 30.27 1.35 -14.01
C SER A 599 30.84 1.84 -12.68
N VAL A 600 30.46 3.05 -12.23
CA VAL A 600 30.87 3.59 -10.93
C VAL A 600 30.29 2.77 -9.78
N ASP A 601 29.01 2.39 -9.86
CA ASP A 601 28.37 1.60 -8.81
C ASP A 601 28.87 0.16 -8.78
N LEU A 602 29.07 -0.44 -9.96
CA LEU A 602 29.67 -1.77 -10.06
C LEU A 602 31.09 -1.80 -9.47
N VAL A 603 31.91 -0.76 -9.68
CA VAL A 603 33.23 -0.65 -9.03
C VAL A 603 33.12 -0.63 -7.50
N LYS A 604 32.12 0.05 -6.93
CA LYS A 604 31.91 0.06 -5.47
C LYS A 604 31.55 -1.34 -4.95
N VAL A 605 30.62 -2.03 -5.62
CA VAL A 605 30.20 -3.38 -5.22
C VAL A 605 31.33 -4.39 -5.40
N PHE A 606 32.01 -4.38 -6.56
CA PHE A 606 33.10 -5.31 -6.84
C PHE A 606 34.30 -5.08 -5.92
N GLY A 607 34.53 -3.84 -5.47
CA GLY A 607 35.54 -3.52 -4.47
C GLY A 607 35.25 -4.11 -3.08
N GLN A 608 34.01 -4.55 -2.81
CA GLN A 608 33.58 -5.17 -1.57
C GLN A 608 33.44 -6.69 -1.66
N LEU A 609 33.78 -7.30 -2.81
CA LEU A 609 33.77 -8.75 -2.95
C LEU A 609 34.66 -9.40 -1.88
N PRO A 610 34.30 -10.61 -1.40
CA PRO A 610 35.03 -11.29 -0.33
C PRO A 610 36.53 -11.34 -0.62
N LYS A 611 37.36 -11.06 0.39
CA LYS A 611 38.83 -11.11 0.25
C LYS A 611 39.33 -12.51 -0.12
N ASP A 612 38.55 -13.53 0.21
CA ASP A 612 38.85 -14.92 -0.10
C ASP A 612 38.56 -15.28 -1.57
N SER A 613 37.92 -14.38 -2.34
CA SER A 613 37.78 -14.55 -3.78
C SER A 613 39.17 -14.43 -4.44
N PRO A 614 39.60 -15.42 -5.25
CA PRO A 614 40.85 -15.32 -5.98
C PRO A 614 40.88 -14.02 -6.80
N HIS A 615 41.88 -13.16 -6.57
CA HIS A 615 42.01 -11.87 -7.26
C HIS A 615 41.96 -11.99 -8.79
N GLN A 616 42.34 -13.16 -9.33
CA GLN A 616 42.21 -13.51 -10.74
C GLN A 616 40.75 -13.51 -11.24
N ILE A 617 39.79 -13.99 -10.44
CA ILE A 617 38.36 -13.99 -10.79
C ILE A 617 37.86 -12.56 -11.01
N ASN A 618 38.31 -11.61 -10.18
CA ASN A 618 37.94 -10.21 -10.31
C ASN A 618 38.52 -9.59 -11.59
N VAL A 619 39.77 -9.93 -11.94
CA VAL A 619 40.41 -9.51 -13.20
C VAL A 619 39.64 -10.04 -14.40
N ASP A 620 39.35 -11.35 -14.41
CA ASP A 620 38.67 -12.02 -15.51
C ASP A 620 37.23 -11.49 -15.67
N SER A 621 36.55 -11.25 -14.55
CA SER A 621 35.18 -10.73 -14.54
C SER A 621 35.11 -9.28 -15.04
N ASN A 622 36.04 -8.42 -14.61
CA ASN A 622 36.15 -7.06 -15.11
C ASN A 622 36.44 -7.02 -16.61
N LEU A 623 37.33 -7.89 -17.08
CA LEU A 623 37.67 -7.98 -18.49
C LEU A 623 36.48 -8.48 -19.33
N ALA A 624 35.77 -9.51 -18.87
CA ALA A 624 34.56 -9.99 -19.52
C ALA A 624 33.49 -8.89 -19.59
N LEU A 625 33.28 -8.17 -18.49
CA LEU A 625 32.33 -7.06 -18.43
C LEU A 625 32.70 -5.90 -19.37
N LEU A 626 33.99 -5.52 -19.44
CA LEU A 626 34.49 -4.52 -20.39
C LEU A 626 34.19 -4.92 -21.85
N ARG A 627 34.37 -6.20 -22.18
CA ARG A 627 34.04 -6.75 -23.52
C ARG A 627 32.54 -6.74 -23.79
N MET A 628 31.70 -7.13 -22.82
CA MET A 628 30.24 -7.10 -22.96
C MET A 628 29.70 -5.67 -23.13
N ARG A 629 30.37 -4.68 -22.53
CA ARG A 629 30.09 -3.25 -22.74
C ARG A 629 30.77 -2.65 -23.96
N ALA A 630 31.36 -3.49 -24.81
CA ALA A 630 32.05 -3.08 -26.04
C ALA A 630 33.07 -1.94 -25.84
N TRP A 631 33.70 -1.87 -24.66
CA TRP A 631 34.63 -0.80 -24.31
C TRP A 631 34.03 0.61 -24.51
N ASP A 632 32.77 0.81 -24.12
CA ASP A 632 32.16 2.14 -24.10
C ASP A 632 32.93 3.11 -23.18
N ARG A 633 32.79 4.42 -23.40
CA ARG A 633 33.48 5.44 -22.57
C ARG A 633 33.02 5.44 -21.11
N GLU A 634 31.82 4.96 -20.83
CA GLU A 634 31.26 4.91 -19.48
C GLU A 634 31.91 3.82 -18.63
N ALA A 635 32.54 2.82 -19.26
CA ALA A 635 33.25 1.73 -18.64
C ALA A 635 34.65 2.10 -18.14
N LEU A 636 35.07 3.37 -18.28
CA LEU A 636 36.36 3.85 -17.79
C LEU A 636 36.64 3.53 -16.31
N PRO A 637 35.68 3.69 -15.37
CA PRO A 637 35.89 3.32 -13.97
C PRO A 637 36.25 1.83 -13.78
N LEU A 638 35.67 0.93 -14.58
CA LEU A 638 35.98 -0.50 -14.55
C LEU A 638 37.41 -0.77 -15.05
N ALA A 639 37.80 -0.10 -16.14
CA ALA A 639 39.16 -0.19 -16.67
C ALA A 639 40.20 0.35 -15.68
N GLU A 640 39.90 1.44 -14.98
CA GLU A 640 40.75 1.99 -13.92
C GLU A 640 40.84 1.07 -12.70
N MET A 641 39.73 0.45 -12.29
CA MET A 641 39.73 -0.55 -11.23
C MET A 641 40.62 -1.74 -11.61
N LEU A 642 40.48 -2.26 -12.83
CA LEU A 642 41.32 -3.34 -13.35
C LEU A 642 42.80 -2.93 -13.37
N ALA A 643 43.13 -1.72 -13.83
CA ALA A 643 44.49 -1.20 -13.81
C ALA A 643 45.04 -1.07 -12.38
N ARG A 644 44.23 -0.64 -11.40
CA ARG A 644 44.62 -0.60 -9.98
C ARG A 644 44.92 -1.98 -9.42
N GLN A 645 44.10 -2.99 -9.76
CA GLN A 645 44.33 -4.38 -9.36
C GLN A 645 45.66 -4.91 -9.95
N LEU A 646 45.86 -4.71 -11.25
CA LEU A 646 47.10 -5.08 -11.94
C LEU A 646 48.32 -4.30 -11.43
N GLN A 647 48.16 -3.11 -10.87
CA GLN A 647 49.26 -2.37 -10.26
C GLN A 647 49.65 -2.93 -8.88
N ARG A 648 48.67 -3.43 -8.11
CA ARG A 648 48.89 -3.93 -6.76
C ARG A 648 49.54 -5.32 -6.76
N GLU A 649 49.16 -6.19 -7.68
CA GLU A 649 49.58 -7.58 -7.70
C GLU A 649 50.23 -7.98 -9.02
N ASP A 650 51.56 -8.06 -9.02
CA ASP A 650 52.35 -8.44 -10.20
C ASP A 650 52.13 -9.88 -10.68
N SER A 651 51.56 -10.76 -9.85
CA SER A 651 51.28 -12.16 -10.18
C SER A 651 50.01 -12.41 -11.01
N LEU A 652 49.13 -11.41 -11.15
CA LEU A 652 47.86 -11.56 -11.88
C LEU A 652 48.10 -11.80 -13.37
N ARG A 653 47.39 -12.78 -13.93
CA ARG A 653 47.51 -13.17 -15.34
C ARG A 653 46.52 -12.39 -16.18
N ILE A 654 47.01 -11.78 -17.25
CA ILE A 654 46.17 -11.14 -18.26
C ILE A 654 46.79 -11.40 -19.63
N GLY A 655 45.95 -11.77 -20.59
CA GLY A 655 46.41 -12.02 -21.96
C GLY A 655 46.87 -10.72 -22.63
N ASP A 656 47.88 -10.82 -23.50
CA ASP A 656 48.45 -9.64 -24.17
C ASP A 656 47.42 -8.90 -25.02
N GLU A 657 46.49 -9.62 -25.65
CA GLU A 657 45.42 -9.01 -26.43
C GLU A 657 44.53 -8.12 -25.55
N SER A 658 44.21 -8.56 -24.34
CA SER A 658 43.45 -7.78 -23.37
C SER A 658 44.22 -6.54 -22.89
N LEU A 659 45.54 -6.67 -22.71
CA LEU A 659 46.40 -5.52 -22.37
C LEU A 659 46.48 -4.50 -23.52
N TRP A 660 46.53 -4.96 -24.77
CA TRP A 660 46.46 -4.08 -25.93
C TRP A 660 45.12 -3.38 -26.04
N GLN A 661 44.02 -4.10 -25.85
CA GLN A 661 42.67 -3.50 -25.81
C GLN A 661 42.55 -2.46 -24.70
N LEU A 662 43.08 -2.72 -23.50
CA LEU A 662 43.15 -1.75 -22.41
C LEU A 662 43.96 -0.50 -22.79
N LEU A 663 45.10 -0.69 -23.47
CA LEU A 663 45.98 0.40 -23.87
C LEU A 663 45.34 1.27 -24.95
N GLU A 664 44.72 0.66 -25.96
CA GLU A 664 43.98 1.36 -27.02
C GLU A 664 42.76 2.10 -26.47
N TYR A 665 42.00 1.45 -25.59
CA TYR A 665 40.89 2.06 -24.87
C TYR A 665 41.35 3.25 -24.00
N ALA A 666 42.50 3.13 -23.34
CA ALA A 666 43.08 4.23 -22.58
C ALA A 666 43.51 5.41 -23.49
N GLY A 667 43.92 5.13 -24.73
CA GLY A 667 44.21 6.16 -25.74
C GLY A 667 42.96 6.89 -26.22
N THR A 668 41.84 6.18 -26.41
CA THR A 668 40.56 6.80 -26.81
C THR A 668 39.91 7.60 -25.68
N THR A 669 40.03 7.14 -24.43
CA THR A 669 39.51 7.82 -23.24
C THR A 669 40.47 8.80 -22.60
N ARG A 670 41.73 8.81 -23.04
CA ARG A 670 42.83 9.63 -22.49
C ARG A 670 43.12 9.37 -21.01
N SER A 671 42.98 8.12 -20.56
CA SER A 671 43.32 7.72 -19.18
C SER A 671 44.79 7.32 -19.04
N GLU A 672 45.60 8.21 -18.46
CA GLU A 672 47.04 7.96 -18.28
C GLU A 672 47.31 6.80 -17.32
N MET A 673 46.46 6.60 -16.31
CA MET A 673 46.64 5.53 -15.34
C MET A 673 46.54 4.16 -15.99
N VAL A 674 45.47 3.92 -16.75
CA VAL A 674 45.23 2.64 -17.43
C VAL A 674 46.34 2.38 -18.44
N ALA A 675 46.68 3.38 -19.26
CA ALA A 675 47.73 3.27 -20.25
C ALA A 675 49.10 2.99 -19.63
N ARG A 676 49.44 3.64 -18.51
CA ARG A 676 50.69 3.41 -17.79
C ARG A 676 50.81 1.97 -17.28
N ILE A 677 49.76 1.43 -16.67
CA ILE A 677 49.81 0.07 -16.12
C ILE A 677 49.81 -0.98 -17.23
N ALA A 678 48.89 -0.87 -18.20
CA ALA A 678 48.82 -1.81 -19.32
C ALA A 678 50.12 -1.79 -20.14
N GLY A 679 50.65 -0.60 -20.46
CA GLY A 679 51.90 -0.43 -21.18
C GLY A 679 53.11 -0.99 -20.42
N ARG A 680 53.19 -0.77 -19.09
CA ARG A 680 54.26 -1.35 -18.26
C ARG A 680 54.22 -2.87 -18.27
N ARG A 681 53.02 -3.46 -18.11
CA ARG A 681 52.84 -4.92 -18.12
C ARG A 681 53.21 -5.54 -19.47
N LEU A 682 52.72 -4.97 -20.57
CA LEU A 682 53.11 -5.40 -21.92
C LEU A 682 54.62 -5.33 -22.11
N PHE A 683 55.24 -4.22 -21.72
CA PHE A 683 56.69 -4.03 -21.83
C PHE A 683 57.47 -5.09 -21.01
N GLN A 684 57.12 -5.30 -19.75
CA GLN A 684 57.80 -6.27 -18.88
C GLN A 684 57.65 -7.72 -19.37
N THR A 685 56.43 -8.12 -19.75
CA THR A 685 56.14 -9.50 -20.21
C THR A 685 56.83 -9.80 -21.54
N ARG A 686 56.89 -8.82 -22.45
CA ARG A 686 57.38 -9.03 -23.82
C ARG A 686 58.86 -8.73 -24.01
N CYS A 687 59.44 -7.74 -23.33
CA CYS A 687 60.88 -7.46 -23.49
C CYS A 687 61.80 -8.57 -22.98
N THR A 688 61.28 -9.55 -22.22
CA THR A 688 62.04 -10.70 -21.73
C THR A 688 61.87 -11.96 -22.58
N SER A 689 60.88 -12.02 -23.48
CA SER A 689 60.41 -13.27 -24.10
C SER A 689 60.33 -13.25 -25.63
N VAL A 690 60.69 -12.14 -26.27
CA VAL A 690 60.34 -11.86 -27.66
C VAL A 690 61.57 -11.81 -28.57
N SER A 691 61.39 -12.33 -29.81
CA SER A 691 62.39 -12.23 -30.88
C SER A 691 62.63 -10.80 -31.35
N GLU A 692 63.81 -10.51 -31.87
CA GLU A 692 64.25 -9.15 -32.23
C GLU A 692 63.30 -8.38 -33.17
N PRO A 693 62.72 -8.97 -34.24
CA PRO A 693 61.80 -8.24 -35.12
C PRO A 693 60.49 -7.87 -34.42
N GLN A 694 60.05 -8.74 -33.50
CA GLN A 694 58.84 -8.53 -32.73
C GLN A 694 59.05 -7.47 -31.62
N LEU A 695 60.28 -7.31 -31.10
CA LEU A 695 60.61 -6.23 -30.16
C LEU A 695 60.50 -4.85 -30.82
N THR A 696 61.03 -4.70 -32.05
CA THR A 696 60.89 -3.46 -32.83
C THR A 696 59.41 -3.14 -33.09
N ALA A 697 58.61 -4.13 -33.50
CA ALA A 697 57.18 -3.96 -33.72
C ALA A 697 56.43 -3.57 -32.42
N LEU A 698 56.77 -4.20 -31.29
CA LEU A 698 56.22 -3.88 -29.97
C LEU A 698 56.48 -2.42 -29.60
N LEU A 699 57.74 -1.96 -29.73
CA LEU A 699 58.14 -0.60 -29.38
C LEU A 699 57.46 0.44 -30.28
N LEU A 700 57.35 0.17 -31.59
CA LEU A 700 56.64 1.04 -32.52
C LEU A 700 55.16 1.18 -32.14
N ARG A 701 54.48 0.06 -31.88
CA ARG A 701 53.06 0.07 -31.48
C ARG A 701 52.86 0.75 -30.13
N LEU A 702 53.72 0.50 -29.14
CA LEU A 702 53.67 1.20 -27.85
C LEU A 702 53.88 2.71 -28.01
N GLN A 703 54.84 3.12 -28.86
CA GLN A 703 55.10 4.54 -29.11
C GLN A 703 53.92 5.22 -29.81
N GLU A 704 53.29 4.55 -30.77
CA GLU A 704 52.10 5.02 -31.47
C GLU A 704 50.91 5.17 -30.52
N VAL A 705 50.54 4.13 -29.77
CA VAL A 705 49.37 4.15 -28.89
C VAL A 705 49.53 5.11 -27.70
N LEU A 706 50.77 5.41 -27.29
CA LEU A 706 51.07 6.34 -26.21
C LEU A 706 51.42 7.76 -26.69
N ASP A 707 51.39 8.04 -28.00
CA ASP A 707 51.89 9.31 -28.57
C ASP A 707 51.18 10.55 -28.00
N TRP A 708 49.94 10.33 -27.58
CA TRP A 708 49.02 11.34 -27.13
C TRP A 708 49.36 11.93 -25.76
N SER A 709 50.18 11.25 -24.94
CA SER A 709 50.64 11.75 -23.64
C SER A 709 52.17 11.82 -23.58
N PRO A 710 52.75 13.03 -23.43
CA PRO A 710 54.20 13.19 -23.29
C PRO A 710 54.73 12.54 -22.00
N VAL A 711 53.91 12.48 -20.95
CA VAL A 711 54.25 11.83 -19.67
C VAL A 711 54.44 10.33 -19.88
N LEU A 712 53.52 9.68 -20.61
CA LEU A 712 53.63 8.25 -20.92
C LEU A 712 54.80 7.93 -21.85
N GLN A 713 55.08 8.79 -22.83
CA GLN A 713 56.28 8.68 -23.67
C GLN A 713 57.58 8.75 -22.86
N LEU A 714 57.62 9.64 -21.86
CA LEU A 714 58.75 9.73 -20.94
C LEU A 714 58.86 8.46 -20.08
N GLN A 715 57.74 7.94 -19.56
CA GLN A 715 57.71 6.69 -18.79
C GLN A 715 58.19 5.49 -19.63
N LEU A 716 57.70 5.33 -20.85
CA LEU A 716 58.18 4.30 -21.80
C LEU A 716 59.69 4.45 -22.05
N THR A 717 60.20 5.67 -22.11
CA THR A 717 61.64 5.94 -22.23
C THR A 717 62.41 5.54 -20.98
N ASN A 718 61.85 5.74 -19.80
CA ASN A 718 62.47 5.33 -18.54
C ASN A 718 62.45 3.81 -18.37
N TRP A 719 61.35 3.13 -18.73
CA TRP A 719 61.29 1.67 -18.74
C TRP A 719 62.32 1.09 -19.72
N TRP A 720 62.43 1.69 -20.91
CA TRP A 720 63.46 1.35 -21.89
C TRP A 720 64.88 1.50 -21.34
N ARG A 721 65.20 2.63 -20.69
CA ARG A 721 66.50 2.85 -20.03
C ARG A 721 66.77 1.82 -18.94
N ALA A 722 65.78 1.52 -18.11
CA ALA A 722 65.93 0.57 -17.02
C ALA A 722 66.23 -0.84 -17.55
N TRP A 723 65.47 -1.30 -18.54
CA TRP A 723 65.65 -2.62 -19.13
C TRP A 723 66.96 -2.73 -19.93
N THR A 724 67.31 -1.73 -20.75
CA THR A 724 68.60 -1.73 -21.47
C THR A 724 69.80 -1.75 -20.51
N ARG A 725 69.69 -1.13 -19.33
CA ARG A 725 70.73 -1.23 -18.29
C ARG A 725 70.89 -2.62 -17.69
N THR A 726 69.93 -3.53 -17.83
CA THR A 726 70.05 -4.92 -17.34
C THR A 726 70.65 -5.87 -18.38
N LEU A 727 70.74 -5.46 -19.65
CA LEU A 727 71.27 -6.28 -20.73
C LEU A 727 72.80 -6.42 -20.65
N SER A 728 73.37 -7.46 -21.26
CA SER A 728 74.82 -7.63 -21.40
C SER A 728 75.40 -6.71 -22.49
N MET A 729 76.74 -6.60 -22.57
CA MET A 729 77.39 -5.82 -23.63
C MET A 729 77.09 -6.38 -25.04
N ALA A 730 77.05 -7.72 -25.16
CA ALA A 730 76.75 -8.41 -26.41
C ALA A 730 75.31 -8.09 -26.86
N ASP A 731 74.35 -8.22 -25.95
CA ASP A 731 72.94 -7.94 -26.23
C ASP A 731 72.71 -6.48 -26.62
N LEU A 732 73.39 -5.53 -25.96
CA LEU A 732 73.25 -4.10 -26.29
C LEU A 732 73.82 -3.76 -27.68
N THR A 733 74.94 -4.38 -28.07
CA THR A 733 75.54 -4.15 -29.39
C THR A 733 74.62 -4.68 -30.49
N HIS A 734 74.11 -5.89 -30.27
CA HIS A 734 73.16 -6.50 -31.17
C HIS A 734 71.85 -5.69 -31.27
N LEU A 735 71.34 -5.19 -30.14
CA LEU A 735 70.18 -4.32 -30.10
C LEU A 735 70.38 -2.99 -30.85
N ASP A 736 71.58 -2.40 -30.82
CA ASP A 736 71.89 -1.20 -31.63
C ASP A 736 71.76 -1.48 -33.13
N GLU A 737 72.22 -2.66 -33.60
CA GLU A 737 72.12 -3.07 -35.00
C GLU A 737 70.65 -3.25 -35.43
N ILE A 738 69.84 -3.90 -34.61
CA ILE A 738 68.40 -4.10 -34.89
C ILE A 738 67.67 -2.76 -34.97
N LEU A 739 67.94 -1.85 -34.03
CA LEU A 739 67.29 -0.54 -33.99
C LEU A 739 67.78 0.41 -35.09
N ALA A 740 68.99 0.19 -35.64
CA ALA A 740 69.53 1.00 -36.74
C ALA A 740 68.62 1.01 -37.98
N ALA A 741 67.88 -0.08 -38.20
CA ALA A 741 66.95 -0.20 -39.32
C ALA A 741 65.65 0.62 -39.16
N SER A 742 65.33 1.10 -37.95
CA SER A 742 64.03 1.73 -37.64
C SER A 742 64.16 3.21 -37.29
N ARG A 743 63.85 4.09 -38.26
CA ARG A 743 63.90 5.56 -38.09
C ARG A 743 63.03 6.10 -36.93
N PRO A 744 61.80 5.60 -36.67
CA PRO A 744 60.98 6.12 -35.57
C PRO A 744 61.56 5.81 -34.17
N LEU A 745 62.48 4.84 -34.06
CA LEU A 745 63.10 4.42 -32.81
C LEU A 745 64.50 5.02 -32.56
N LEU A 746 64.92 6.03 -33.35
CA LEU A 746 66.25 6.65 -33.21
C LEU A 746 66.56 7.09 -31.78
N ARG A 747 65.60 7.70 -31.07
CA ARG A 747 65.79 8.12 -29.67
C ARG A 747 66.01 6.93 -28.71
N LYS A 748 65.40 5.78 -28.99
CA LYS A 748 65.62 4.54 -28.20
C LYS A 748 66.99 3.95 -28.50
N ARG A 749 67.43 4.04 -29.76
CA ARG A 749 68.78 3.67 -30.19
C ARG A 749 69.85 4.54 -29.55
N GLU A 750 69.67 5.86 -29.52
CA GLU A 750 70.59 6.80 -28.86
C GLU A 750 70.81 6.43 -27.40
N ILE A 751 69.77 6.01 -26.68
CA ILE A 751 69.89 5.52 -25.29
C ILE A 751 70.79 4.28 -25.20
N VAL A 752 70.62 3.32 -26.12
CA VAL A 752 71.46 2.12 -26.20
C VAL A 752 72.92 2.52 -26.47
N GLN A 753 73.15 3.43 -27.42
CA GLN A 753 74.48 3.92 -27.76
C GLN A 753 75.16 4.65 -26.60
N THR A 754 74.41 5.46 -25.85
CA THR A 754 74.93 6.13 -24.65
C THR A 754 75.32 5.11 -23.57
N ILE A 755 74.50 4.07 -23.34
CA ILE A 755 74.82 3.01 -22.37
C ILE A 755 76.05 2.21 -22.84
N LEU A 756 76.14 1.89 -24.15
CA LEU A 756 77.30 1.23 -24.75
C LEU A 756 78.57 2.07 -24.59
N ALA A 757 78.52 3.35 -24.90
CA ALA A 757 79.65 4.27 -24.76
C ALA A 757 80.10 4.37 -23.30
N PHE A 758 79.16 4.52 -22.37
CA PHE A 758 79.45 4.57 -20.95
C PHE A 758 80.08 3.28 -20.42
N ARG A 759 79.55 2.11 -20.80
CA ARG A 759 80.11 0.82 -20.40
C ARG A 759 81.47 0.54 -21.03
N ARG A 760 81.70 0.97 -22.28
CA ARG A 760 83.03 0.89 -22.92
C ARG A 760 84.05 1.78 -22.22
N MET A 761 83.62 2.95 -21.74
CA MET A 761 84.45 3.86 -20.95
C MET A 761 84.86 3.24 -19.60
N LEU A 762 83.92 2.58 -18.91
CA LEU A 762 84.22 1.86 -17.66
C LEU A 762 85.04 0.58 -17.88
N GLY A 763 84.92 -0.06 -19.05
CA GLY A 763 85.60 -1.32 -19.33
C GLY A 763 85.08 -2.46 -18.44
N ALA A 764 85.99 -3.19 -17.81
CA ALA A 764 85.67 -4.22 -16.82
C ALA A 764 85.65 -3.68 -15.38
N ASP A 765 85.96 -2.39 -15.20
CA ASP A 765 86.18 -1.80 -13.89
C ASP A 765 84.86 -1.41 -13.23
N ASN A 766 84.83 -1.43 -11.90
CA ASN A 766 83.77 -0.77 -11.14
C ASN A 766 84.02 0.75 -11.06
N MET A 767 83.04 1.51 -10.55
CA MET A 767 83.13 2.97 -10.52
C MET A 767 84.31 3.51 -9.67
N GLN A 768 84.72 2.78 -8.62
CA GLN A 768 85.83 3.20 -7.76
C GLN A 768 87.18 2.97 -8.45
N GLU A 769 87.34 1.81 -9.09
CA GLU A 769 88.51 1.49 -9.91
C GLU A 769 88.65 2.47 -11.08
N PHE A 770 87.55 2.80 -11.74
CA PHE A 770 87.54 3.81 -12.80
C PHE A 770 87.97 5.18 -12.27
N ALA A 771 87.44 5.63 -11.13
CA ALA A 771 87.83 6.90 -10.51
C ALA A 771 89.33 6.95 -10.16
N ALA A 772 89.90 5.87 -9.61
CA ALA A 772 91.32 5.78 -9.32
C ALA A 772 92.20 5.85 -10.57
N ARG A 773 91.75 5.24 -11.68
CA ARG A 773 92.43 5.36 -12.98
C ARG A 773 92.35 6.78 -13.53
N VAL A 774 91.20 7.44 -13.43
CA VAL A 774 91.06 8.85 -13.84
C VAL A 774 91.98 9.75 -13.04
N ASP A 775 92.11 9.53 -11.73
CA ASP A 775 93.04 10.28 -10.86
C ASP A 775 94.50 10.07 -11.27
N THR A 776 94.90 8.82 -11.51
CA THR A 776 96.25 8.49 -11.99
C THR A 776 96.55 9.17 -13.33
N VAL A 777 95.59 9.15 -14.27
CA VAL A 777 95.74 9.83 -15.57
C VAL A 777 95.80 11.34 -15.39
N PHE A 778 94.99 11.91 -14.49
CA PHE A 778 94.99 13.33 -14.18
C PHE A 778 96.33 13.78 -13.59
N GLU A 779 96.85 13.10 -12.57
CA GLU A 779 98.16 13.38 -11.97
C GLU A 779 99.27 13.30 -13.02
N LEU A 780 99.29 12.25 -13.85
CA LEU A 780 100.27 12.11 -14.92
C LEU A 780 100.23 13.28 -15.90
N LEU A 781 99.04 13.66 -16.38
CA LEU A 781 98.88 14.78 -17.29
C LEU A 781 99.20 16.12 -16.63
N GLN A 782 98.88 16.29 -15.34
CA GLN A 782 99.23 17.47 -14.56
C GLN A 782 100.75 17.59 -14.40
N HIS A 783 101.44 16.50 -14.07
CA HIS A 783 102.90 16.48 -13.97
C HIS A 783 103.57 16.76 -15.32
N LEU A 784 103.06 16.19 -16.41
CA LEU A 784 103.53 16.50 -17.77
C LEU A 784 103.29 17.98 -18.12
N SER A 785 102.14 18.54 -17.76
CA SER A 785 101.85 19.97 -17.95
C SER A 785 102.79 20.83 -17.12
N LEU A 786 103.02 20.51 -15.85
CA LEU A 786 103.92 21.30 -14.98
C LEU A 786 105.37 21.23 -15.46
N ALA A 787 105.83 20.07 -15.92
CA ALA A 787 107.19 19.87 -16.41
C ALA A 787 107.46 20.54 -17.76
N PHE A 788 106.42 20.74 -18.60
CA PHE A 788 106.59 21.16 -20.00
C PHE A 788 105.68 22.33 -20.47
N ASP A 789 104.91 22.99 -19.59
CA ASP A 789 104.09 24.16 -19.95
C ASP A 789 104.96 25.44 -20.05
N PRO A 790 105.06 26.07 -21.24
CA PRO A 790 105.85 27.27 -21.45
C PRO A 790 105.33 28.52 -20.71
N ARG A 791 104.15 28.47 -20.07
CA ARG A 791 103.55 29.59 -19.33
C ARG A 791 103.98 29.67 -17.86
N ASN A 792 104.51 28.59 -17.30
CA ASN A 792 105.16 28.62 -16.00
C ASN A 792 106.50 29.34 -16.20
N ASN A 793 106.52 30.64 -15.89
CA ASN A 793 107.60 31.62 -16.11
C ASN A 793 108.96 31.29 -15.44
N GLU A 794 109.24 30.04 -15.09
CA GLU A 794 110.59 29.61 -14.73
C GLU A 794 111.42 29.42 -16.01
N PRO A 795 112.58 30.09 -16.17
CA PRO A 795 113.44 29.98 -17.35
C PRO A 795 114.23 28.65 -17.36
N GLY A 796 113.58 27.54 -17.09
CA GLY A 796 114.12 26.20 -17.30
C GLY A 796 113.88 25.77 -18.74
N GLY A 797 114.90 25.81 -19.59
CA GLY A 797 114.83 25.16 -20.89
C GLY A 797 114.74 23.64 -20.72
N PHE A 798 113.90 22.97 -21.52
CA PHE A 798 113.85 21.51 -21.54
C PHE A 798 115.19 20.94 -22.05
N ASP A 799 115.98 20.33 -21.16
CA ASP A 799 117.21 19.64 -21.54
C ASP A 799 116.91 18.20 -21.97
N ALA A 800 116.83 18.01 -23.28
CA ALA A 800 116.56 16.73 -23.88
C ALA A 800 117.66 15.67 -23.63
N GLU A 801 118.91 16.07 -23.38
CA GLU A 801 119.99 15.10 -23.10
C GLU A 801 119.87 14.52 -21.70
N THR A 802 119.63 15.36 -20.69
CA THR A 802 119.38 14.92 -19.31
C THR A 802 118.13 14.05 -19.22
N PHE A 803 117.03 14.42 -19.89
CA PHE A 803 115.81 13.61 -19.90
C PHE A 803 116.02 12.23 -20.55
N ARG A 804 116.81 12.15 -21.64
CA ARG A 804 117.18 10.87 -22.27
C ARG A 804 118.08 10.03 -21.37
N ALA A 805 119.02 10.65 -20.64
CA ALA A 805 119.89 9.96 -19.70
C ALA A 805 119.10 9.36 -18.53
N GLU A 806 118.15 10.10 -17.95
CA GLU A 806 117.25 9.61 -16.91
C GLU A 806 116.36 8.46 -17.41
N LEU A 807 115.79 8.58 -18.62
CA LEU A 807 115.04 7.47 -19.23
C LEU A 807 115.89 6.24 -19.50
N ALA A 808 117.16 6.41 -19.88
CA ALA A 808 118.09 5.31 -20.10
C ALA A 808 118.50 4.63 -18.78
N ALA A 809 118.76 5.41 -17.73
CA ALA A 809 119.14 4.94 -16.39
C ALA A 809 118.03 4.12 -15.73
N ASN A 810 116.78 4.61 -15.81
CA ASN A 810 115.60 3.88 -15.32
C ASN A 810 115.10 2.82 -16.32
N GLY A 811 115.68 2.78 -17.53
CA GLY A 811 115.28 1.87 -18.58
C GLY A 811 115.47 0.41 -18.20
N GLU A 812 116.54 0.05 -17.49
CA GLU A 812 116.87 -1.35 -17.11
C GLU A 812 115.79 -2.01 -16.25
N GLU A 813 114.93 -1.24 -15.59
CA GLU A 813 113.79 -1.74 -14.80
C GLU A 813 112.64 -2.27 -15.67
N MET A 814 112.60 -1.91 -16.95
CA MET A 814 111.56 -2.32 -17.89
C MET A 814 112.07 -3.28 -18.98
N SER A 815 111.34 -4.37 -19.20
CA SER A 815 111.61 -5.29 -20.32
C SER A 815 111.50 -4.60 -21.69
N GLN A 816 112.21 -5.10 -22.70
CA GLN A 816 112.21 -4.52 -24.05
C GLN A 816 110.80 -4.47 -24.67
N ASN A 817 109.96 -5.47 -24.38
CA ASN A 817 108.56 -5.49 -24.84
C ASN A 817 107.74 -4.40 -24.15
N ALA A 818 107.90 -4.23 -22.83
CA ALA A 818 107.21 -3.17 -22.08
C ALA A 818 107.61 -1.76 -22.55
N ARG A 819 108.88 -1.54 -22.90
CA ARG A 819 109.32 -0.26 -23.48
C ARG A 819 108.70 0.02 -24.86
N ALA A 820 108.57 -1.01 -25.70
CA ALA A 820 107.94 -0.87 -27.02
C ALA A 820 106.44 -0.56 -26.90
N VAL A 821 105.74 -1.25 -25.99
CA VAL A 821 104.34 -0.97 -25.66
C VAL A 821 104.18 0.45 -25.11
N LEU A 822 104.98 0.83 -24.10
CA LEU A 822 104.94 2.18 -23.53
C LEU A 822 105.19 3.28 -24.56
N ALA A 823 106.18 3.11 -25.46
CA ALA A 823 106.46 4.10 -26.50
C ALA A 823 105.34 4.20 -27.54
N HIS A 824 104.65 3.10 -27.85
CA HIS A 824 103.46 3.10 -28.70
C HIS A 824 102.30 3.80 -28.00
N ASP A 825 102.01 3.42 -26.75
CA ASP A 825 100.92 3.97 -25.95
C ASP A 825 101.09 5.47 -25.71
N LEU A 826 102.31 5.96 -25.42
CA LEU A 826 102.58 7.39 -25.27
C LEU A 826 102.34 8.17 -26.58
N ARG A 827 102.63 7.57 -27.75
CA ARG A 827 102.38 8.19 -29.06
C ARG A 827 100.88 8.25 -29.37
N GLU A 828 100.18 7.14 -29.16
CA GLU A 828 98.73 7.07 -29.35
C GLU A 828 98.00 7.98 -28.36
N LEU A 829 98.44 8.04 -27.10
CA LEU A 829 97.92 8.95 -26.09
C LEU A 829 98.09 10.42 -26.50
N ALA A 830 99.28 10.81 -26.98
CA ALA A 830 99.52 12.15 -27.50
C ALA A 830 98.60 12.49 -28.69
N GLN A 831 98.41 11.54 -29.61
CA GLN A 831 97.50 11.69 -30.74
C GLN A 831 96.03 11.80 -30.31
N LEU A 832 95.59 10.97 -29.36
CA LEU A 832 94.23 11.02 -28.81
C LEU A 832 93.96 12.33 -28.06
N ILE A 833 94.91 12.82 -27.27
CA ILE A 833 94.83 14.14 -26.62
C ILE A 833 94.71 15.23 -27.68
N GLY A 834 95.49 15.15 -28.76
CA GLY A 834 95.37 16.05 -29.91
C GLY A 834 93.99 16.01 -30.56
N ILE A 835 93.48 14.81 -30.88
CA ILE A 835 92.14 14.64 -31.50
C ILE A 835 91.02 15.13 -30.57
N MET A 836 91.10 14.85 -29.27
CA MET A 836 90.13 15.34 -28.29
C MET A 836 90.19 16.86 -28.14
N GLY A 837 91.39 17.44 -28.20
CA GLY A 837 91.63 18.88 -28.19
C GLY A 837 91.14 19.58 -29.45
N ASP A 838 91.31 18.97 -30.62
CA ASP A 838 90.87 19.50 -31.92
C ASP A 838 89.35 19.38 -32.11
N ARG A 839 88.74 18.31 -31.60
CA ARG A 839 87.28 18.07 -31.60
C ARG A 839 86.54 18.75 -30.45
N ARG A 840 87.20 19.56 -29.63
CA ARG A 840 86.48 20.49 -28.75
C ARG A 840 85.52 21.30 -29.62
N SER A 841 84.32 21.61 -29.15
CA SER A 841 83.35 22.44 -29.88
C SER A 841 84.01 23.76 -30.32
N HIS A 842 84.58 23.80 -31.54
CA HIS A 842 85.45 24.88 -32.00
C HIS A 842 84.73 25.71 -33.06
N ASN A 843 84.71 27.02 -32.84
CA ASN A 843 84.77 28.06 -33.87
C ASN A 843 83.54 28.48 -34.70
N THR A 844 82.31 28.29 -34.24
CA THR A 844 81.19 29.17 -34.67
C THR A 844 80.63 29.95 -33.50
N LEU A 845 81.25 31.11 -33.24
CA LEU A 845 80.82 32.17 -32.31
C LEU A 845 80.62 31.71 -30.87
N VAL A 846 81.55 32.13 -30.01
CA VAL A 846 81.43 32.19 -28.55
C VAL A 846 80.02 32.64 -28.16
N ARG A 847 79.14 31.68 -27.87
CA ARG A 847 77.97 31.95 -27.04
C ARG A 847 78.49 31.79 -25.61
N PRO A 848 78.64 32.88 -24.83
CA PRO A 848 79.21 32.85 -23.48
C PRO A 848 78.44 31.97 -22.48
N ASN A 849 77.33 31.35 -22.91
CA ASN A 849 76.49 30.48 -22.10
C ASN A 849 76.71 28.98 -22.34
N ILE A 850 77.39 28.50 -23.40
CA ILE A 850 77.47 27.05 -23.67
C ILE A 850 78.24 26.31 -22.57
N GLU A 851 79.38 26.83 -22.14
CA GLU A 851 80.15 26.19 -21.05
C GLU A 851 79.37 26.20 -19.73
N ARG A 852 78.68 27.31 -19.43
CA ARG A 852 77.78 27.40 -18.28
C ARG A 852 76.59 26.44 -18.40
N GLN A 853 76.06 26.25 -19.61
CA GLN A 853 74.96 25.33 -19.90
C GLN A 853 75.41 23.87 -19.83
N LEU A 854 76.63 23.54 -20.29
CA LEU A 854 77.23 22.20 -20.12
C LEU A 854 77.43 21.88 -18.64
N LEU A 855 77.97 22.84 -17.87
CA LEU A 855 78.16 22.70 -16.42
C LEU A 855 76.84 22.72 -15.65
N ALA A 856 75.80 23.37 -16.17
CA ALA A 856 74.45 23.31 -15.59
C ALA A 856 73.70 22.01 -16.01
N GLY A 857 74.27 21.20 -16.90
CA GLY A 857 73.61 20.02 -17.46
C GLY A 857 72.54 20.33 -18.52
N GLU A 858 72.40 21.59 -18.93
CA GLU A 858 71.40 22.10 -19.88
C GLU A 858 71.77 21.82 -21.35
N HIS A 859 73.05 21.56 -21.66
CA HIS A 859 73.52 21.21 -23.01
C HIS A 859 74.07 19.78 -23.05
N ALA A 860 73.83 19.05 -24.14
CA ALA A 860 74.40 17.71 -24.35
C ALA A 860 75.88 17.80 -24.78
N PRO A 861 76.74 16.87 -24.35
CA PRO A 861 78.14 16.89 -24.75
C PRO A 861 78.31 16.47 -26.22
N GLU A 862 79.02 17.29 -27.01
CA GLU A 862 79.30 17.00 -28.43
C GLU A 862 80.72 16.45 -28.66
N SER A 863 81.61 16.61 -27.67
CA SER A 863 82.98 16.11 -27.67
C SER A 863 83.31 15.34 -26.39
N ALA A 864 84.40 14.56 -26.40
CA ALA A 864 84.90 13.88 -25.20
C ALA A 864 85.25 14.86 -24.07
N VAL A 865 85.75 16.05 -24.42
CA VAL A 865 86.05 17.13 -23.47
C VAL A 865 84.76 17.67 -22.85
N ASP A 866 83.71 17.88 -23.64
CA ASP A 866 82.41 18.33 -23.13
C ASP A 866 81.77 17.28 -22.22
N ALA A 867 81.91 15.99 -22.56
CA ALA A 867 81.41 14.89 -21.74
C ALA A 867 82.10 14.85 -20.37
N LEU A 868 83.44 15.01 -20.31
CA LEU A 868 84.17 15.08 -19.04
C LEU A 868 83.71 16.27 -18.18
N LYS A 869 83.54 17.46 -18.79
CA LYS A 869 83.02 18.64 -18.09
C LYS A 869 81.59 18.44 -17.58
N TRP A 870 80.72 17.86 -18.41
CA TRP A 870 79.32 17.58 -18.07
C TRP A 870 79.22 16.54 -16.94
N ILE A 871 80.02 15.47 -16.98
CA ILE A 871 80.08 14.44 -15.93
C ILE A 871 80.60 15.04 -14.62
N ALA A 872 81.70 15.81 -14.66
CA ALA A 872 82.25 16.47 -13.49
C ALA A 872 81.22 17.38 -12.82
N ALA A 873 80.57 18.22 -13.61
CA ALA A 873 79.49 19.07 -13.11
C ALA A 873 78.32 18.27 -12.54
N TRP A 874 77.85 17.22 -13.21
CA TRP A 874 76.78 16.38 -12.69
C TRP A 874 77.16 15.75 -11.34
N LEU A 875 78.39 15.26 -11.20
CA LEU A 875 78.92 14.71 -9.94
C LEU A 875 78.92 15.76 -8.83
N GLU A 876 79.42 16.97 -9.10
CA GLU A 876 79.39 18.09 -8.15
C GLU A 876 77.97 18.45 -7.71
N HIS A 877 77.01 18.51 -8.65
CA HIS A 877 75.62 18.80 -8.33
C HIS A 877 74.97 17.68 -7.52
N SER A 878 75.24 16.41 -7.86
CA SER A 878 74.72 15.25 -7.14
C SER A 878 75.23 15.18 -5.69
N GLN A 879 76.49 15.56 -5.48
CA GLN A 879 77.11 15.66 -4.16
C GLN A 879 76.50 16.79 -3.33
N ARG A 880 76.31 17.97 -3.94
CA ARG A 880 75.62 19.10 -3.27
C ARG A 880 74.17 18.79 -2.93
N ALA A 881 73.45 18.07 -3.80
CA ALA A 881 72.09 17.62 -3.52
C ALA A 881 72.04 16.63 -2.34
N ALA A 882 72.96 15.65 -2.31
CA ALA A 882 73.07 14.71 -1.19
C ALA A 882 73.45 15.39 0.14
N GLN A 883 74.29 16.44 0.10
CA GLN A 883 74.63 17.26 1.26
C GLN A 883 73.43 18.08 1.76
N ASN A 884 72.67 18.68 0.85
CA ASN A 884 71.48 19.47 1.19
C ASN A 884 70.30 18.60 1.69
N GLU A 885 70.13 17.37 1.20
CA GLU A 885 69.13 16.42 1.73
C GLU A 885 69.49 15.94 3.16
N GLY A 886 70.78 15.93 3.52
CA GLY A 886 71.25 15.70 4.89
C GLY A 886 71.01 16.87 5.86
N GLU A 887 70.79 18.09 5.34
CA GLU A 887 70.54 19.33 6.10
C GLU A 887 69.08 19.81 6.05
N SER A 888 68.14 18.96 5.64
CA SER A 888 66.71 19.28 5.71
C SER A 888 66.29 19.57 7.18
N PRO A 889 65.61 20.70 7.47
CA PRO A 889 65.39 21.15 8.85
C PRO A 889 64.55 20.12 9.61
N ARG A 890 65.03 19.72 10.79
CA ARG A 890 64.19 19.10 11.83
C ARG A 890 63.03 20.06 12.12
N THR A 891 61.89 19.86 11.49
CA THR A 891 60.64 20.53 11.87
C THR A 891 60.30 20.13 13.29
N ASN A 892 60.27 21.14 14.17
CA ASN A 892 59.71 21.05 15.51
C ASN A 892 58.30 20.47 15.45
N ALA A 893 58.09 19.36 16.16
CA ALA A 893 56.78 18.90 16.58
C ALA A 893 56.72 19.12 18.09
N ASP A 894 56.12 20.23 18.49
CA ASP A 894 55.46 20.50 19.77
C ASP A 894 54.49 21.66 19.51
N ASP A 895 53.32 21.31 18.98
CA ASP A 895 51.96 21.84 19.26
C ASP A 895 50.91 21.03 18.49
#